data_AF-A0AAU3RN20-F1
#
_entry.id   AF-A0AAU3RN20-F1
#
_cell.length_a   1.000
_cell.length_b   1.000
_cell.length_c   1.000
_cell.angle_alpha   90.00
_cell.angle_beta   90.00
_cell.angle_gamma   90.00
#
_symmetry.space_group_name_H-M   'P 1'
#
loop_
_entity.id
_entity.type
_entity.pdbx_description
1 polymer ?
#
loop_
_entity_poly.entity_id
_entity_poly.type
_entity_poly.pdbx_seq_one_letter_code
_entity_poly.pdbx_strand_id
1 'polypeptide(L)'
;MDPHRLVLIRSGTTGLRHRVGSGYLVAPRLVLTAGHVLRDGESGAYGEEIQVRVGHPGRGQTLRTKAELIWTHPQDLDVALLLTDDEIDVPGPVRWGHPVDTAPLRYEGLGFPLASAEGGRDAEHLRGVLPPLSSGARGLYVLDQEPAPDLRDDGRKAWGGASGTAVFCEDHLVGVVIRDDRSYGNRRLRALPAHRFVQDGGFEALLRQYADGPPRLTEIGAALPTAQPAAERSPAEQETERLLWSLLGGRTAYAAHARALVRRLGYAVPDSHEPTMPDLAALVAAHPRALPSLSNTLAPALTGHDERTRLTDVLTRARAGGLCLLLSLDECEHLLELLRGICKGQPTLIPRAAREALRYAWLPEPLNRTHLCADDLEHVVEHLESVSDSERVPDCTPPVPALLRLVECVAAALGSEAGAELRSWSDQVAARTGIHPAALAERRTDAGRWAARQTSPFSRVVVEVSRARTEARESYYCRILLARADGTHTPLHEAESSPRTPEEVARRVRDAVEVVADELGPTAAPHATVLVARDSLHLPIDEWNPGAPNEFVPDQPIGAEFCITLSCPEMSDLVRGREREHRRRWESGHAAPLVVDDERVTRPRLRRLLQSTHRDVTQVVLHGSPDQRDALLELCLALGVPVVLWDRRADSPANAAGLQQLDPTGPLADLPERVRVFRGTAFDEPETLPARPALVWEEHGLRPRPGSLTLQDPPEGAHAS
;
A
#
# COMPACT_ATOMS: atom_id res chain seq x y z
N MET A 1 -28.00 -22.52 3.96
CA MET A 1 -28.59 -21.25 4.42
C MET A 1 -30.04 -21.14 3.98
N ASP A 2 -30.96 -20.74 4.85
CA ASP A 2 -32.38 -20.50 4.50
C ASP A 2 -32.68 -18.99 4.33
N PRO A 3 -33.16 -18.53 3.15
CA PRO A 3 -33.50 -17.12 2.90
C PRO A 3 -34.72 -16.61 3.67
N HIS A 4 -35.60 -17.47 4.20
CA HIS A 4 -36.76 -17.05 5.00
C HIS A 4 -36.35 -16.48 6.36
N ARG A 5 -35.15 -16.80 6.83
CA ARG A 5 -34.57 -16.30 8.09
C ARG A 5 -33.79 -15.00 7.95
N LEU A 6 -33.67 -14.46 6.74
CA LEU A 6 -32.96 -13.21 6.49
C LEU A 6 -33.66 -12.04 7.20
N VAL A 7 -32.90 -11.18 7.88
CA VAL A 7 -33.45 -10.03 8.61
C VAL A 7 -32.80 -8.72 8.13
N LEU A 8 -33.62 -7.74 7.81
CA LEU A 8 -33.20 -6.34 7.65
C LEU A 8 -33.47 -5.59 8.94
N ILE A 9 -32.44 -4.96 9.49
CA ILE A 9 -32.51 -4.24 10.77
C ILE A 9 -32.42 -2.74 10.50
N ARG A 10 -33.29 -1.98 11.17
CA ARG A 10 -33.22 -0.52 11.25
C ARG A 10 -33.24 -0.09 12.72
N SER A 11 -32.23 0.64 13.15
CA SER A 11 -32.13 1.22 14.50
C SER A 11 -32.08 2.75 14.43
N GLY A 12 -32.80 3.44 15.32
CA GLY A 12 -32.79 4.91 15.40
C GLY A 12 -34.01 5.47 16.13
N THR A 13 -34.08 6.79 16.29
CA THR A 13 -35.25 7.51 16.84
C THR A 13 -36.04 8.20 15.73
N THR A 14 -37.29 8.61 16.01
CA THR A 14 -38.16 9.34 15.06
C THR A 14 -37.57 10.67 14.53
N GLY A 15 -36.44 11.14 15.07
CA GLY A 15 -35.77 12.38 14.67
C GLY A 15 -34.30 12.27 14.23
N LEU A 16 -33.67 11.08 14.25
CA LEU A 16 -32.26 10.88 13.88
C LEU A 16 -32.07 9.85 12.74
N ARG A 17 -30.91 9.90 12.07
CA ARG A 17 -30.56 8.99 10.95
C ARG A 17 -30.64 7.53 11.38
N HIS A 18 -31.50 6.74 10.73
CA HIS A 18 -31.55 5.30 10.94
C HIS A 18 -30.28 4.60 10.45
N ARG A 19 -29.66 3.77 11.31
CA ARG A 19 -28.67 2.79 10.87
C ARG A 19 -29.36 1.58 10.28
N VAL A 20 -28.73 1.00 9.28
CA VAL A 20 -29.23 -0.17 8.57
C VAL A 20 -28.19 -1.27 8.65
N GLY A 21 -28.62 -2.47 8.99
CA GLY A 21 -27.79 -3.67 8.98
C GLY A 21 -28.59 -4.91 8.60
N SER A 22 -27.88 -6.02 8.55
CA SER A 22 -28.43 -7.35 8.28
C SER A 22 -28.50 -8.15 9.58
N GLY A 23 -29.28 -9.21 9.58
CA GLY A 23 -29.35 -10.17 10.67
C GLY A 23 -29.88 -11.51 10.19
N TYR A 24 -29.86 -12.49 11.07
CA TYR A 24 -30.36 -13.82 10.79
C TYR A 24 -31.18 -14.36 11.94
N LEU A 25 -32.37 -14.87 11.64
CA LEU A 25 -33.27 -15.46 12.62
C LEU A 25 -32.78 -16.87 12.99
N VAL A 26 -32.08 -16.97 14.12
CA VAL A 26 -31.46 -18.21 14.62
C VAL A 26 -32.45 -19.09 15.39
N ALA A 27 -33.55 -18.50 15.87
CA ALA A 27 -34.70 -19.17 16.47
C ALA A 27 -35.97 -18.35 16.20
N PRO A 28 -37.19 -18.89 16.39
CA PRO A 28 -38.46 -18.23 15.98
C PRO A 28 -38.63 -16.76 16.40
N ARG A 29 -37.99 -16.34 17.49
CA ARG A 29 -38.00 -14.95 17.98
C ARG A 29 -36.62 -14.31 18.12
N LEU A 30 -35.56 -15.03 17.79
CA LEU A 30 -34.19 -14.66 18.16
C LEU A 30 -33.37 -14.31 16.92
N VAL A 31 -32.97 -13.05 16.80
CA VAL A 31 -32.19 -12.54 15.67
C VAL A 31 -30.74 -12.29 16.08
N LEU A 32 -29.80 -12.88 15.35
CA LEU A 32 -28.37 -12.64 15.46
C LEU A 32 -27.94 -11.51 14.52
N THR A 33 -27.16 -10.55 15.03
CA THR A 33 -26.61 -9.43 14.23
C THR A 33 -25.29 -8.90 14.81
N ALA A 34 -24.68 -7.92 14.12
CA ALA A 34 -23.52 -7.18 14.61
C ALA A 34 -23.92 -6.09 15.59
N GLY A 35 -23.17 -5.94 16.69
CA GLY A 35 -23.51 -5.02 17.78
C GLY A 35 -23.55 -3.54 17.36
N HIS A 36 -22.61 -3.11 16.52
CA HIS A 36 -22.51 -1.72 16.05
C HIS A 36 -23.66 -1.30 15.14
N VAL A 37 -24.43 -2.24 14.58
CA VAL A 37 -25.66 -1.94 13.82
C VAL A 37 -26.69 -1.27 14.74
N LEU A 38 -26.63 -1.55 16.05
CA LEU A 38 -27.57 -1.06 17.05
C LEU A 38 -27.09 0.20 17.76
N ARG A 39 -25.80 0.54 17.64
CA ARG A 39 -25.18 1.71 18.29
C ARG A 39 -25.23 2.94 17.38
N ASP A 40 -25.62 4.07 17.94
CA ASP A 40 -25.51 5.37 17.30
C ASP A 40 -24.04 5.77 17.08
N GLY A 41 -23.77 6.48 15.98
CA GLY A 41 -22.40 6.80 15.56
C GLY A 41 -21.73 7.94 16.30
N GLU A 42 -22.52 8.84 16.86
CA GLU A 42 -22.01 10.04 17.54
C GLU A 42 -22.01 9.85 19.05
N SER A 43 -23.06 9.22 19.59
CA SER A 43 -23.21 8.98 21.04
C SER A 43 -22.72 7.61 21.50
N GLY A 44 -22.57 6.63 20.59
CA GLY A 44 -22.25 5.25 20.94
C GLY A 44 -23.37 4.49 21.70
N ALA A 45 -24.49 5.16 22.00
CA ALA A 45 -25.63 4.59 22.71
C ALA A 45 -26.46 3.67 21.80
N TYR A 46 -27.17 2.70 22.40
CA TYR A 46 -28.09 1.85 21.65
C TYR A 46 -29.33 2.63 21.22
N GLY A 47 -29.81 2.39 20.00
CA GLY A 47 -31.02 3.04 19.49
C GLY A 47 -32.27 2.70 20.32
N GLU A 48 -33.12 3.70 20.56
CA GLU A 48 -34.35 3.55 21.37
C GLU A 48 -35.42 2.67 20.70
N GLU A 49 -35.46 2.66 19.36
CA GLU A 49 -36.36 1.81 18.58
C GLU A 49 -35.59 0.95 17.57
N ILE A 50 -35.85 -0.36 17.60
CA ILE A 50 -35.31 -1.33 16.66
C ILE A 50 -36.48 -1.96 15.89
N GLN A 51 -36.49 -1.75 14.58
CA GLN A 51 -37.45 -2.35 13.67
C GLN A 51 -36.75 -3.40 12.81
N VAL A 52 -37.37 -4.57 12.70
CA VAL A 52 -36.86 -5.65 11.88
C VAL A 52 -37.86 -6.04 10.80
N ARG A 53 -37.34 -6.41 9.63
CA ARG A 53 -38.11 -7.04 8.55
C ARG A 53 -37.51 -8.41 8.28
N VAL A 54 -38.28 -9.46 8.52
CA VAL A 54 -37.86 -10.86 8.38
C VAL A 54 -38.39 -11.43 7.06
N GLY A 55 -37.55 -12.22 6.39
CA GLY A 55 -37.82 -12.86 5.10
C GLY A 55 -37.16 -12.15 3.93
N HIS A 56 -36.79 -12.93 2.91
CA HIS A 56 -36.23 -12.42 1.66
C HIS A 56 -37.33 -11.83 0.75
N PRO A 57 -37.24 -10.56 0.31
CA PRO A 57 -38.29 -9.88 -0.47
C PRO A 57 -38.72 -10.59 -1.75
N GLY A 58 -37.80 -11.25 -2.44
CA GLY A 58 -38.06 -12.00 -3.68
C GLY A 58 -38.45 -13.48 -3.50
N ARG A 59 -38.60 -13.99 -2.27
CA ARG A 59 -38.85 -15.43 -2.00
C ARG A 59 -40.08 -15.72 -1.14
N GLY A 60 -40.93 -14.72 -0.86
CA GLY A 60 -42.17 -14.92 -0.11
C GLY A 60 -42.66 -13.65 0.57
N GLN A 61 -43.60 -13.80 1.50
CA GLN A 61 -44.04 -12.69 2.36
C GLN A 61 -42.92 -12.31 3.33
N THR A 62 -42.81 -11.00 3.60
CA THR A 62 -41.89 -10.47 4.63
C THR A 62 -42.70 -9.93 5.80
N LEU A 63 -42.29 -10.23 7.03
CA LEU A 63 -42.94 -9.74 8.24
C LEU A 63 -42.16 -8.54 8.79
N ARG A 64 -42.87 -7.48 9.21
CA ARG A 64 -42.27 -6.35 9.94
C ARG A 64 -42.71 -6.43 11.39
N THR A 65 -41.75 -6.44 12.32
CA THR A 65 -41.99 -6.47 13.77
C THR A 65 -40.99 -5.55 14.47
N LYS A 66 -41.31 -5.13 15.69
CA LYS A 66 -40.33 -4.53 16.59
C LYS A 66 -39.46 -5.60 17.21
N ALA A 67 -38.29 -5.18 17.67
CA ALA A 67 -37.39 -6.04 18.42
C ALA A 67 -36.71 -5.26 19.55
N GLU A 68 -36.26 -5.99 20.56
CA GLU A 68 -35.56 -5.47 21.73
C GLU A 68 -34.18 -6.13 21.86
N LEU A 69 -33.18 -5.36 22.25
CA LEU A 69 -31.83 -5.86 22.50
C LEU A 69 -31.80 -6.63 23.82
N ILE A 70 -31.64 -7.95 23.75
CA ILE A 70 -31.68 -8.83 24.93
C ILE A 70 -30.31 -9.35 25.35
N TRP A 71 -29.31 -9.28 24.46
CA TRP A 71 -27.95 -9.68 24.79
C TRP A 71 -26.90 -9.03 23.89
N THR A 72 -25.76 -8.73 24.49
CA THR A 72 -24.51 -8.34 23.84
C THR A 72 -23.37 -9.11 24.47
N HIS A 73 -22.34 -9.41 23.70
CA HIS A 73 -21.20 -10.14 24.23
C HIS A 73 -20.51 -9.37 25.38
N PRO A 74 -20.22 -10.01 26.53
CA PRO A 74 -19.67 -9.32 27.72
C PRO A 74 -18.27 -8.72 27.51
N GLN A 75 -17.51 -9.27 26.54
CA GLN A 75 -16.20 -8.75 26.13
C GLN A 75 -16.28 -7.79 24.92
N ASP A 76 -17.48 -7.30 24.59
CA ASP A 76 -17.75 -6.39 23.46
C ASP A 76 -17.28 -6.93 22.09
N LEU A 77 -17.43 -8.24 21.86
CA LEU A 77 -17.13 -8.87 20.57
C LEU A 77 -18.22 -8.54 19.51
N ASP A 78 -18.52 -7.26 19.28
CA ASP A 78 -19.37 -6.71 18.21
C ASP A 78 -20.50 -7.60 17.65
N VAL A 79 -21.24 -8.28 18.54
CA VAL A 79 -22.31 -9.22 18.21
C VAL A 79 -23.42 -9.07 19.24
N ALA A 80 -24.66 -9.20 18.79
CA ALA A 80 -25.85 -8.98 19.59
C ALA A 80 -26.98 -9.94 19.21
N LEU A 81 -27.88 -10.16 20.18
CA LEU A 81 -29.14 -10.86 19.98
C LEU A 81 -30.31 -9.91 20.22
N LEU A 82 -31.26 -9.94 19.29
CA LEU A 82 -32.53 -9.23 19.41
C LEU A 82 -33.66 -10.24 19.62
N LEU A 83 -34.63 -9.88 20.46
CA LEU A 83 -35.88 -10.61 20.60
C LEU A 83 -36.97 -9.87 19.83
N THR A 84 -37.68 -10.56 18.94
CA THR A 84 -38.82 -9.99 18.22
C THR A 84 -40.10 -10.10 19.03
N ASP A 85 -40.99 -9.12 18.89
CA ASP A 85 -42.32 -9.15 19.52
C ASP A 85 -43.13 -10.35 19.01
N ASP A 86 -43.16 -10.52 17.68
CA ASP A 86 -43.87 -11.61 17.01
C ASP A 86 -43.01 -12.89 16.92
N GLU A 87 -43.65 -14.04 17.05
CA GLU A 87 -43.07 -15.36 16.74
C GLU A 87 -43.16 -15.65 15.24
N ILE A 88 -42.06 -16.12 14.67
CA ILE A 88 -41.90 -16.30 13.23
C ILE A 88 -41.64 -17.76 12.94
N ASP A 89 -42.51 -18.37 12.13
CA ASP A 89 -42.35 -19.75 11.70
C ASP A 89 -41.12 -19.90 10.81
N VAL A 90 -40.24 -20.82 11.19
CA VAL A 90 -38.97 -21.07 10.52
C VAL A 90 -38.63 -22.56 10.51
N PRO A 91 -38.09 -23.09 9.40
CA PRO A 91 -37.87 -24.52 9.26
C PRO A 91 -36.64 -24.98 10.06
N GLY A 92 -36.86 -25.85 11.06
CA GLY A 92 -35.83 -26.58 11.81
C GLY A 92 -34.87 -25.70 12.67
N PRO A 93 -33.88 -26.30 13.34
CA PRO A 93 -32.87 -25.56 14.08
C PRO A 93 -31.70 -25.11 13.19
N VAL A 94 -31.03 -24.01 13.56
CA VAL A 94 -29.76 -23.60 12.93
C VAL A 94 -28.63 -24.52 13.40
N ARG A 95 -27.83 -25.00 12.45
CA ARG A 95 -26.61 -25.77 12.72
C ARG A 95 -25.41 -24.83 12.85
N TRP A 96 -24.51 -25.13 13.78
CA TRP A 96 -23.38 -24.28 14.11
C TRP A 96 -22.07 -24.96 13.74
N GLY A 97 -21.17 -24.21 13.08
CA GLY A 97 -19.96 -24.76 12.49
C GLY A 97 -18.69 -24.11 13.04
N HIS A 98 -17.61 -24.89 13.06
CA HIS A 98 -16.26 -24.41 13.31
C HIS A 98 -15.31 -24.90 12.20
N PRO A 99 -14.88 -24.01 11.29
CA PRO A 99 -13.78 -24.29 10.38
C PRO A 99 -12.49 -24.62 11.15
N VAL A 100 -11.89 -25.80 10.91
CA VAL A 100 -10.69 -26.29 11.62
C VAL A 100 -9.48 -26.57 10.72
N ASP A 101 -9.70 -26.93 9.45
CA ASP A 101 -8.63 -27.28 8.50
C ASP A 101 -8.00 -26.05 7.83
N THR A 102 -6.94 -26.25 7.03
CA THR A 102 -6.24 -25.16 6.35
C THR A 102 -6.80 -24.84 4.96
N ALA A 103 -7.54 -25.77 4.34
CA ALA A 103 -8.13 -25.59 3.03
C ALA A 103 -9.24 -24.52 3.05
N PRO A 104 -9.31 -23.62 2.04
CA PRO A 104 -10.39 -22.65 1.95
C PRO A 104 -11.77 -23.31 1.83
N LEU A 105 -12.71 -22.86 2.66
CA LEU A 105 -14.10 -23.30 2.60
C LEU A 105 -14.92 -22.36 1.72
N ARG A 106 -15.84 -22.92 0.93
CA ARG A 106 -16.89 -22.11 0.31
C ARG A 106 -17.78 -21.54 1.39
N TYR A 107 -18.05 -20.24 1.33
CA TYR A 107 -19.05 -19.63 2.19
C TYR A 107 -20.12 -18.92 1.37
N GLU A 108 -21.28 -18.81 2.00
CA GLU A 108 -22.43 -18.06 1.52
C GLU A 108 -23.04 -17.23 2.66
N GLY A 109 -23.68 -16.13 2.31
CA GLY A 109 -24.41 -15.28 3.23
C GLY A 109 -25.39 -14.38 2.48
N LEU A 110 -26.44 -13.93 3.18
CA LEU A 110 -27.41 -12.99 2.64
C LEU A 110 -27.46 -11.74 3.52
N GLY A 111 -27.36 -10.57 2.88
CA GLY A 111 -27.40 -9.29 3.57
C GLY A 111 -28.03 -8.18 2.73
N PHE A 112 -28.08 -6.96 3.27
CA PHE A 112 -28.69 -5.79 2.63
C PHE A 112 -27.66 -4.64 2.45
N PRO A 113 -26.62 -4.83 1.62
CA PRO A 113 -25.62 -3.79 1.37
C PRO A 113 -26.20 -2.58 0.63
N LEU A 114 -25.38 -1.55 0.44
CA LEU A 114 -25.75 -0.36 -0.31
C LEU A 114 -25.54 -0.53 -1.81
N ALA A 115 -24.59 -1.37 -2.19
CA ALA A 115 -24.32 -1.69 -3.58
C ALA A 115 -25.57 -2.15 -4.34
N SER A 116 -26.43 -2.93 -3.68
CA SER A 116 -27.65 -3.50 -4.27
C SER A 116 -28.89 -2.63 -4.03
N ALA A 117 -28.73 -1.33 -3.77
CA ALA A 117 -29.85 -0.45 -3.43
C ALA A 117 -30.40 0.30 -4.66
N GLU A 118 -31.34 -0.29 -5.39
CA GLU A 118 -32.06 0.38 -6.50
C GLU A 118 -33.45 0.89 -6.03
N GLY A 119 -33.49 2.06 -5.38
CA GLY A 119 -34.75 2.65 -4.87
C GLY A 119 -35.29 2.03 -3.57
N GLY A 120 -34.62 0.99 -3.05
CA GLY A 120 -34.84 0.33 -1.77
C GLY A 120 -33.59 -0.44 -1.34
N ARG A 121 -33.60 -1.12 -0.19
CA ARG A 121 -32.51 -2.05 0.19
C ARG A 121 -32.90 -3.45 -0.27
N ASP A 122 -32.21 -3.96 -1.29
CA ASP A 122 -32.40 -5.33 -1.76
C ASP A 122 -31.39 -6.28 -1.12
N ALA A 123 -31.75 -7.57 -1.12
CA ALA A 123 -30.92 -8.62 -0.58
C ALA A 123 -29.81 -8.96 -1.59
N GLU A 124 -28.58 -9.10 -1.11
CA GLU A 124 -27.40 -9.48 -1.88
C GLU A 124 -26.89 -10.83 -1.41
N HIS A 125 -26.44 -11.66 -2.36
CA HIS A 125 -25.86 -12.97 -2.07
C HIS A 125 -24.33 -12.87 -2.00
N LEU A 126 -23.84 -12.70 -0.77
CA LEU A 126 -22.42 -12.72 -0.44
C LEU A 126 -21.90 -14.15 -0.59
N ARG A 127 -20.89 -14.35 -1.43
CA ARG A 127 -20.33 -15.68 -1.70
C ARG A 127 -18.85 -15.59 -2.06
N GLY A 128 -18.12 -16.64 -1.72
CA GLY A 128 -16.72 -16.77 -2.12
C GLY A 128 -15.99 -17.83 -1.31
N VAL A 129 -14.78 -17.51 -0.86
CA VAL A 129 -13.94 -18.43 -0.07
C VAL A 129 -13.56 -17.85 1.29
N LEU A 130 -13.61 -18.71 2.30
CA LEU A 130 -13.19 -18.47 3.68
C LEU A 130 -11.92 -19.29 3.90
N PRO A 131 -10.72 -18.70 3.76
CA PRO A 131 -9.47 -19.33 4.15
C PRO A 131 -9.34 -19.34 5.69
N PRO A 132 -9.39 -20.49 6.38
CA PRO A 132 -9.39 -20.53 7.85
C PRO A 132 -8.10 -19.95 8.47
N LEU A 133 -6.99 -20.06 7.74
CA LEU A 133 -5.69 -19.54 8.15
C LEU A 133 -5.52 -18.02 8.04
N SER A 134 -6.31 -17.32 7.23
CA SER A 134 -6.15 -15.87 7.02
C SER A 134 -6.73 -15.02 8.17
N SER A 135 -6.77 -15.57 9.38
CA SER A 135 -7.25 -14.90 10.57
C SER A 135 -6.25 -13.82 11.00
N GLY A 136 -6.54 -12.55 10.69
CA GLY A 136 -5.69 -11.41 11.12
C GLY A 136 -5.57 -11.32 12.65
N ALA A 137 -4.72 -10.42 13.16
CA ALA A 137 -4.34 -10.32 14.58
C ALA A 137 -5.50 -10.29 15.62
N ARG A 138 -6.74 -10.04 15.20
CA ARG A 138 -7.95 -10.06 16.06
C ARG A 138 -8.71 -11.39 16.07
N GLY A 139 -8.27 -12.40 15.32
CA GLY A 139 -8.92 -13.72 15.24
C GLY A 139 -10.31 -13.66 14.59
N LEU A 140 -10.46 -12.84 13.53
CA LEU A 140 -11.66 -12.74 12.71
C LEU A 140 -11.46 -13.53 11.41
N TYR A 141 -12.50 -14.21 10.94
CA TYR A 141 -12.47 -14.85 9.63
C TYR A 141 -12.40 -13.79 8.52
N VAL A 142 -11.60 -14.08 7.49
CA VAL A 142 -11.58 -13.34 6.24
C VAL A 142 -12.53 -14.01 5.27
N LEU A 143 -13.41 -13.21 4.69
CA LEU A 143 -14.29 -13.62 3.60
C LEU A 143 -13.78 -12.95 2.33
N ASP A 144 -13.16 -13.72 1.45
CA ASP A 144 -12.79 -13.27 0.11
C ASP A 144 -14.01 -13.41 -0.79
N GLN A 145 -14.56 -12.29 -1.26
CA GLN A 145 -15.78 -12.25 -2.07
C GLN A 145 -15.44 -12.52 -3.54
N GLU A 146 -16.21 -13.39 -4.18
CA GLU A 146 -16.14 -13.57 -5.64
C GLU A 146 -16.75 -12.37 -6.38
N PRO A 147 -18.03 -12.01 -6.16
CA PRO A 147 -18.57 -10.74 -6.60
C PRO A 147 -18.28 -9.65 -5.55
N ALA A 148 -17.54 -8.62 -5.94
CA ALA A 148 -17.30 -7.44 -5.11
C ALA A 148 -17.73 -6.18 -5.85
N PRO A 149 -18.43 -5.24 -5.19
CA PRO A 149 -18.80 -3.97 -5.79
C PRO A 149 -17.59 -3.04 -5.87
N ASP A 150 -17.50 -2.26 -6.95
CA ASP A 150 -16.53 -1.19 -7.07
C ASP A 150 -16.68 -0.14 -5.96
N LEU A 151 -15.63 0.66 -5.77
CA LEU A 151 -15.70 1.82 -4.89
C LEU A 151 -16.76 2.79 -5.41
N ARG A 152 -17.57 3.32 -4.49
CA ARG A 152 -18.64 4.27 -4.84
C ARG A 152 -18.06 5.67 -4.97
N ASP A 153 -18.46 6.39 -6.01
CA ASP A 153 -18.08 7.79 -6.26
C ASP A 153 -18.55 8.74 -5.15
N ASP A 154 -19.61 8.37 -4.42
CA ASP A 154 -20.18 9.15 -3.31
C ASP A 154 -19.43 8.98 -1.98
N GLY A 155 -18.34 8.22 -1.95
CA GLY A 155 -17.51 7.97 -0.76
C GLY A 155 -18.17 7.08 0.30
N ARG A 156 -19.41 6.62 0.09
CA ARG A 156 -20.12 5.75 1.03
C ARG A 156 -19.63 4.31 0.92
N LYS A 157 -19.75 3.55 2.02
CA LYS A 157 -19.42 2.11 2.04
C LYS A 157 -20.38 1.34 1.14
N ALA A 158 -19.87 0.71 0.08
CA ALA A 158 -20.65 -0.18 -0.78
C ALA A 158 -21.29 -1.33 0.01
N TRP A 159 -20.53 -1.90 0.95
CA TRP A 159 -21.00 -2.90 1.91
C TRP A 159 -21.79 -2.33 3.10
N GLY A 160 -22.07 -1.02 3.12
CA GLY A 160 -22.83 -0.39 4.20
C GLY A 160 -24.23 -1.01 4.30
N GLY A 161 -24.46 -1.80 5.35
CA GLY A 161 -25.68 -2.59 5.56
C GLY A 161 -25.47 -4.11 5.58
N ALA A 162 -24.31 -4.61 5.14
CA ALA A 162 -23.96 -6.03 5.19
C ALA A 162 -23.57 -6.53 6.59
N SER A 163 -23.19 -5.62 7.50
CA SER A 163 -22.90 -5.98 8.89
C SER A 163 -24.08 -6.71 9.53
N GLY A 164 -23.80 -7.80 10.22
CA GLY A 164 -24.76 -8.73 10.82
C GLY A 164 -25.22 -9.86 9.89
N THR A 165 -24.71 -9.93 8.65
CA THR A 165 -24.94 -11.08 7.76
C THR A 165 -24.39 -12.36 8.40
N ALA A 166 -25.22 -13.39 8.50
CA ALA A 166 -24.79 -14.73 8.89
C ALA A 166 -24.01 -15.40 7.75
N VAL A 167 -22.88 -16.00 8.10
CA VAL A 167 -21.96 -16.67 7.19
C VAL A 167 -22.12 -18.17 7.38
N PHE A 168 -22.38 -18.88 6.28
CA PHE A 168 -22.54 -20.32 6.25
C PHE A 168 -21.40 -20.97 5.46
N CYS A 169 -20.83 -22.03 6.00
CA CYS A 169 -20.08 -23.01 5.22
C CYS A 169 -20.93 -24.28 5.18
N GLU A 170 -21.20 -24.78 3.97
CA GLU A 170 -22.20 -25.83 3.74
C GLU A 170 -23.56 -25.41 4.33
N ASP A 171 -24.11 -26.17 5.29
CA ASP A 171 -25.36 -25.89 5.98
C ASP A 171 -25.19 -25.38 7.42
N HIS A 172 -23.97 -25.03 7.83
CA HIS A 172 -23.64 -24.59 9.19
C HIS A 172 -23.27 -23.11 9.25
N LEU A 173 -23.84 -22.39 10.22
CA LEU A 173 -23.47 -21.00 10.52
C LEU A 173 -22.11 -20.99 11.23
N VAL A 174 -21.11 -20.38 10.59
CA VAL A 174 -19.73 -20.32 11.07
C VAL A 174 -19.32 -18.96 11.60
N GLY A 175 -20.06 -17.89 11.28
CA GLY A 175 -19.78 -16.55 11.79
C GLY A 175 -20.76 -15.47 11.38
N VAL A 176 -20.47 -14.24 11.78
CA VAL A 176 -21.29 -13.05 11.50
C VAL A 176 -20.40 -11.95 10.93
N VAL A 177 -20.77 -11.34 9.79
CA VAL A 177 -20.03 -10.22 9.22
C VAL A 177 -20.09 -9.02 10.17
N ILE A 178 -18.95 -8.49 10.60
CA ILE A 178 -18.89 -7.33 11.50
C ILE A 178 -18.10 -6.16 10.92
N ARG A 179 -17.34 -6.35 9.83
CA ARG A 179 -16.52 -5.29 9.27
C ARG A 179 -16.25 -5.46 7.77
N ASP A 180 -16.18 -4.34 7.06
CA ASP A 180 -15.66 -4.23 5.69
C ASP A 180 -14.18 -3.84 5.67
N ASP A 181 -13.39 -4.46 4.79
CA ASP A 181 -11.95 -4.16 4.63
C ASP A 181 -11.69 -3.41 3.32
N ARG A 182 -11.49 -2.08 3.43
CA ARG A 182 -11.40 -1.17 2.27
C ARG A 182 -10.07 -1.25 1.52
N SER A 183 -9.00 -1.71 2.17
CA SER A 183 -7.66 -1.78 1.55
C SER A 183 -7.59 -2.79 0.40
N TYR A 184 -8.56 -3.70 0.30
CA TYR A 184 -8.64 -4.72 -0.75
C TYR A 184 -9.75 -4.42 -1.79
N GLY A 185 -10.04 -3.14 -2.06
CA GLY A 185 -10.99 -2.74 -3.11
C GLY A 185 -12.40 -3.32 -2.91
N ASN A 186 -12.90 -3.31 -1.66
CA ASN A 186 -14.16 -3.95 -1.24
C ASN A 186 -14.23 -5.47 -1.41
N ARG A 187 -13.15 -6.17 -1.78
CA ARG A 187 -13.19 -7.62 -2.01
C ARG A 187 -13.24 -8.45 -0.72
N ARG A 188 -12.76 -7.89 0.41
CA ARG A 188 -12.70 -8.62 1.69
C ARG A 188 -13.69 -8.08 2.72
N LEU A 189 -14.41 -9.01 3.36
CA LEU A 189 -15.19 -8.76 4.57
C LEU A 189 -14.57 -9.53 5.75
N ARG A 190 -14.83 -9.07 6.97
CA ARG A 190 -14.40 -9.74 8.20
C ARG A 190 -15.61 -10.24 8.97
N ALA A 191 -15.58 -11.50 9.36
CA ALA A 191 -16.61 -12.13 10.16
C ALA A 191 -16.10 -12.55 11.54
N LEU A 192 -16.92 -12.34 12.57
CA LEU A 192 -16.71 -12.86 13.90
C LEU A 192 -17.01 -14.37 13.89
N PRO A 193 -16.07 -15.24 14.29
CA PRO A 193 -16.30 -16.67 14.36
C PRO A 193 -17.36 -17.05 15.38
N ALA A 194 -18.27 -17.97 15.01
CA ALA A 194 -19.33 -18.48 15.88
C ALA A 194 -18.78 -19.05 17.19
N HIS A 195 -17.71 -19.85 17.11
CA HIS A 195 -17.10 -20.50 18.27
C HIS A 195 -16.69 -19.53 19.39
N ARG A 196 -16.47 -18.24 19.09
CA ARG A 196 -16.07 -17.24 20.08
C ARG A 196 -17.20 -16.69 20.93
N PHE A 197 -18.44 -16.71 20.42
CA PHE A 197 -19.58 -16.14 21.14
C PHE A 197 -20.62 -17.17 21.57
N VAL A 198 -20.69 -18.33 20.90
CA VAL A 198 -21.64 -19.40 21.28
C VAL A 198 -21.32 -20.05 22.62
N GLN A 199 -20.10 -19.87 23.12
CA GLN A 199 -19.63 -20.38 24.42
C GLN A 199 -20.03 -19.46 25.59
N ASP A 200 -20.56 -18.26 25.31
CA ASP A 200 -21.04 -17.36 26.35
C ASP A 200 -22.29 -17.93 27.04
N GLY A 201 -22.31 -17.93 28.38
CA GLY A 201 -23.41 -18.50 29.15
C GLY A 201 -24.74 -17.77 28.97
N GLY A 202 -24.72 -16.45 28.73
CA GLY A 202 -25.91 -15.66 28.45
C GLY A 202 -26.51 -15.98 27.07
N PHE A 203 -25.64 -16.11 26.07
CA PHE A 203 -26.02 -16.57 24.73
C PHE A 203 -26.64 -17.97 24.77
N GLU A 204 -25.99 -18.90 25.46
CA GLU A 204 -26.46 -20.29 25.59
C GLU A 204 -27.82 -20.38 26.31
N ALA A 205 -28.01 -19.58 27.38
CA ALA A 205 -29.28 -19.53 28.10
C ALA A 205 -30.44 -19.07 27.20
N LEU A 206 -30.21 -18.06 26.35
CA LEU A 206 -31.21 -17.56 25.40
C LEU A 206 -31.56 -18.60 24.32
N LEU A 207 -30.56 -19.34 23.80
CA LEU A 207 -30.84 -20.42 22.86
C LEU A 207 -31.56 -21.60 23.51
N ARG A 208 -31.27 -21.94 24.77
CA ARG A 208 -32.08 -22.94 25.50
C ARG A 208 -33.52 -22.51 25.71
N GLN A 209 -33.75 -21.21 25.89
CA GLN A 209 -35.08 -20.67 26.13
C GLN A 209 -35.92 -20.56 24.85
N TYR A 210 -35.31 -20.17 23.74
CA TYR A 210 -36.02 -19.80 22.50
C TYR A 210 -35.76 -20.73 21.30
N ALA A 211 -34.83 -21.69 21.41
CA ALA A 211 -34.49 -22.66 20.36
C ALA A 211 -34.50 -24.11 20.88
N ASP A 212 -34.19 -25.09 20.02
CA ASP A 212 -34.19 -26.53 20.33
C ASP A 212 -33.02 -27.00 21.23
N GLY A 213 -32.31 -26.08 21.88
CA GLY A 213 -31.20 -26.38 22.79
C GLY A 213 -29.94 -25.54 22.53
N PRO A 214 -28.84 -25.82 23.26
CA PRO A 214 -27.60 -25.07 23.13
C PRO A 214 -26.93 -25.32 21.77
N PRO A 215 -26.15 -24.35 21.26
CA PRO A 215 -25.45 -24.47 19.99
C PRO A 215 -24.38 -25.57 20.08
N ARG A 216 -24.47 -26.58 19.21
CA ARG A 216 -23.45 -27.63 19.08
C ARG A 216 -22.58 -27.31 17.88
N LEU A 217 -21.29 -27.03 18.12
CA LEU A 217 -20.32 -26.78 17.07
C LEU A 217 -19.90 -28.10 16.41
N THR A 218 -20.10 -28.20 15.11
CA THR A 218 -19.53 -29.25 14.27
C THR A 218 -18.25 -28.73 13.62
N GLU A 219 -17.17 -29.51 13.65
CA GLU A 219 -15.95 -29.19 12.89
C GLU A 219 -16.21 -29.33 11.39
N ILE A 220 -15.78 -28.33 10.60
CA ILE A 220 -15.99 -28.29 9.15
C ILE A 220 -14.63 -28.22 8.46
N GLY A 221 -14.38 -29.21 7.61
CA GLY A 221 -13.21 -29.31 6.74
C GLY A 221 -13.60 -29.18 5.28
N ALA A 222 -12.66 -28.79 4.42
CA ALA A 222 -12.92 -28.75 2.99
C ALA A 222 -12.89 -30.16 2.40
N ALA A 223 -13.99 -30.56 1.75
CA ALA A 223 -14.00 -31.77 0.95
C ALA A 223 -13.10 -31.61 -0.30
N LEU A 224 -12.44 -32.69 -0.71
CA LEU A 224 -11.67 -32.70 -1.95
C LEU A 224 -12.57 -32.29 -3.14
N PRO A 225 -12.15 -31.34 -3.99
CA PRO A 225 -12.89 -31.02 -5.22
C PRO A 225 -12.99 -32.28 -6.09
N THR A 226 -14.19 -32.82 -6.24
CA THR A 226 -14.46 -33.93 -7.17
C THR A 226 -14.66 -33.38 -8.57
N ALA A 227 -14.00 -34.00 -9.55
CA ALA A 227 -14.13 -33.57 -10.94
C ALA A 227 -15.58 -33.68 -11.43
N GLN A 228 -16.08 -32.63 -12.08
CA GLN A 228 -17.35 -32.66 -12.77
C GLN A 228 -17.33 -33.66 -13.95
N PRO A 229 -18.50 -34.12 -14.42
CA PRO A 229 -18.60 -34.94 -15.63
C PRO A 229 -17.85 -34.28 -16.79
N ALA A 230 -17.22 -35.07 -17.67
CA ALA A 230 -16.33 -34.55 -18.72
C ALA A 230 -16.95 -33.46 -19.62
N ALA A 231 -18.29 -33.47 -19.78
CA ALA A 231 -19.03 -32.48 -20.56
C ALA A 231 -19.14 -31.09 -19.89
N GLU A 232 -18.93 -31.00 -18.58
CA GLU A 232 -19.10 -29.78 -17.78
C GLU A 232 -17.77 -29.17 -17.31
N ARG A 233 -16.64 -29.84 -17.60
CA ARG A 233 -15.31 -29.39 -17.18
C ARG A 233 -14.87 -28.12 -17.89
N SER A 234 -14.29 -27.19 -17.13
CA SER A 234 -13.74 -25.95 -17.66
C SER A 234 -12.53 -26.20 -18.58
N PRO A 235 -12.22 -25.29 -19.52
CA PRO A 235 -11.01 -25.39 -20.34
C PRO A 235 -9.71 -25.47 -19.52
N ALA A 236 -9.67 -24.81 -18.36
CA ALA A 236 -8.54 -24.84 -17.44
C ALA A 236 -8.34 -26.23 -16.82
N GLU A 237 -9.42 -26.91 -16.42
CA GLU A 237 -9.36 -28.29 -15.91
C GLU A 237 -8.89 -29.27 -16.99
N GLN A 238 -9.38 -29.13 -18.22
CA GLN A 238 -8.98 -29.99 -19.34
C GLN A 238 -7.50 -29.82 -19.71
N GLU A 239 -7.01 -28.58 -19.75
CA GLU A 239 -5.59 -28.30 -20.00
C GLU A 239 -4.71 -28.81 -18.86
N THR A 240 -5.15 -28.64 -17.62
CA THR A 240 -4.47 -29.16 -16.43
C THR A 240 -4.39 -30.69 -16.45
N GLU A 241 -5.49 -31.37 -16.77
CA GLU A 241 -5.53 -32.82 -16.90
C GLU A 241 -4.51 -33.29 -17.95
N ARG A 242 -4.44 -32.62 -19.11
CA ARG A 242 -3.46 -32.91 -20.18
C ARG A 242 -2.00 -32.75 -19.71
N LEU A 243 -1.71 -31.66 -18.99
CA LEU A 243 -0.38 -31.38 -18.44
C LEU A 243 0.03 -32.40 -17.37
N LEU A 244 -0.90 -32.75 -16.46
CA LEU A 244 -0.66 -33.75 -15.42
C LEU A 244 -0.45 -35.16 -16.01
N TRP A 245 -1.21 -35.53 -17.04
CA TRP A 245 -1.01 -36.81 -17.75
C TRP A 245 0.37 -36.90 -18.38
N SER A 246 0.89 -35.81 -18.95
CA SER A 246 2.24 -35.80 -19.53
C SER A 246 3.36 -35.92 -18.49
N LEU A 247 3.09 -35.56 -17.24
CA LEU A 247 4.04 -35.62 -16.12
C LEU A 247 4.04 -36.96 -15.39
N LEU A 248 2.85 -37.45 -15.01
CA LEU A 248 2.70 -38.51 -14.01
C LEU A 248 2.63 -39.92 -14.62
N GLY A 249 2.26 -40.06 -15.90
CA GLY A 249 2.16 -41.36 -16.55
C GLY A 249 1.22 -42.34 -15.81
N GLY A 250 1.71 -43.54 -15.49
CA GLY A 250 0.92 -44.69 -15.02
C GLY A 250 0.36 -44.63 -13.59
N ARG A 251 -0.73 -45.38 -13.36
CA ARG A 251 -1.63 -45.33 -12.19
C ARG A 251 -1.02 -45.51 -10.79
N THR A 252 0.15 -46.12 -10.63
CA THR A 252 0.67 -46.49 -9.29
C THR A 252 1.56 -45.42 -8.65
N ALA A 253 2.19 -44.53 -9.45
CA ALA A 253 3.07 -43.48 -8.92
C ALA A 253 2.29 -42.23 -8.48
N TYR A 254 1.20 -41.86 -9.17
CA TYR A 254 0.48 -40.61 -8.90
C TYR A 254 -0.31 -40.61 -7.58
N ALA A 255 -0.80 -41.76 -7.12
CA ALA A 255 -1.65 -41.84 -5.93
C ALA A 255 -0.94 -41.40 -4.64
N ALA A 256 0.35 -41.73 -4.48
CA ALA A 256 1.13 -41.32 -3.32
C ALA A 256 1.38 -39.81 -3.30
N HIS A 257 1.74 -39.23 -4.46
CA HIS A 257 1.95 -37.79 -4.62
C HIS A 257 0.65 -36.99 -4.48
N ALA A 258 -0.47 -37.51 -5.00
CA ALA A 258 -1.79 -36.93 -4.84
C ALA A 258 -2.21 -36.90 -3.37
N ARG A 259 -2.09 -38.01 -2.63
CA ARG A 259 -2.40 -38.04 -1.18
C ARG A 259 -1.51 -37.11 -0.36
N ALA A 260 -0.24 -36.95 -0.74
CA ALA A 260 0.66 -36.01 -0.09
C ALA A 260 0.22 -34.55 -0.36
N LEU A 261 -0.12 -34.22 -1.61
CA LEU A 261 -0.61 -32.89 -1.98
C LEU A 261 -1.91 -32.54 -1.27
N VAL A 262 -2.90 -33.44 -1.29
CA VAL A 262 -4.22 -33.20 -0.72
C VAL A 262 -4.14 -32.94 0.78
N ARG A 263 -3.38 -33.76 1.51
CA ARG A 263 -3.12 -33.54 2.95
C ARG A 263 -2.41 -32.21 3.19
N ARG A 264 -1.43 -31.86 2.36
CA ARG A 264 -0.67 -30.61 2.52
C ARG A 264 -1.52 -29.37 2.25
N LEU A 265 -2.47 -29.45 1.33
CA LEU A 265 -3.43 -28.39 1.05
C LEU A 265 -4.60 -28.34 2.07
N GLY A 266 -4.62 -29.22 3.06
CA GLY A 266 -5.61 -29.21 4.15
C GLY A 266 -6.95 -29.83 3.82
N TYR A 267 -7.05 -30.63 2.76
CA TYR A 267 -8.31 -31.28 2.39
C TYR A 267 -8.43 -32.65 3.06
N ALA A 268 -9.64 -32.98 3.51
CA ALA A 268 -9.94 -34.30 4.06
C ALA A 268 -10.10 -35.32 2.92
N VAL A 269 -9.40 -36.46 3.02
CA VAL A 269 -9.59 -37.61 2.13
C VAL A 269 -10.13 -38.76 2.95
N PRO A 270 -11.35 -39.26 2.69
CA PRO A 270 -11.82 -40.50 3.28
C PRO A 270 -10.86 -41.64 2.90
N ASP A 271 -10.49 -42.51 3.85
CA ASP A 271 -9.57 -43.65 3.60
C ASP A 271 -10.05 -44.58 2.46
N SER A 272 -11.33 -44.51 2.12
CA SER A 272 -11.98 -45.27 1.04
C SER A 272 -11.91 -44.63 -0.35
N HIS A 273 -11.44 -43.38 -0.50
CA HIS A 273 -11.42 -42.65 -1.78
C HIS A 273 -9.99 -42.37 -2.24
N GLU A 274 -9.56 -43.02 -3.32
CA GLU A 274 -8.27 -42.73 -3.96
C GLU A 274 -8.46 -41.56 -4.96
N PRO A 275 -7.73 -40.42 -4.80
CA PRO A 275 -7.87 -39.29 -5.70
C PRO A 275 -7.59 -39.71 -7.14
N THR A 276 -8.52 -39.42 -8.05
CA THR A 276 -8.34 -39.72 -9.48
C THR A 276 -7.56 -38.61 -10.20
N MET A 277 -7.06 -38.88 -11.41
CA MET A 277 -6.41 -37.85 -12.24
C MET A 277 -7.33 -36.64 -12.51
N PRO A 278 -8.63 -36.83 -12.81
CA PRO A 278 -9.58 -35.72 -12.87
C PRO A 278 -9.71 -34.94 -11.56
N ASP A 279 -9.77 -35.61 -10.39
CA ASP A 279 -9.87 -34.91 -9.09
C ASP A 279 -8.62 -34.06 -8.82
N LEU A 280 -7.44 -34.55 -9.21
CA LEU A 280 -6.20 -33.80 -9.11
C LEU A 280 -6.18 -32.60 -10.07
N ALA A 281 -6.73 -32.74 -11.27
CA ALA A 281 -6.85 -31.64 -12.22
C ALA A 281 -7.81 -30.56 -11.72
N ALA A 282 -8.94 -30.96 -11.13
CA ALA A 282 -9.89 -30.05 -10.49
C ALA A 282 -9.25 -29.33 -9.30
N LEU A 283 -8.49 -30.04 -8.46
CA LEU A 283 -7.74 -29.46 -7.33
C LEU A 283 -6.69 -28.44 -7.80
N VAL A 284 -5.94 -28.76 -8.85
CA VAL A 284 -4.93 -27.85 -9.41
C VAL A 284 -5.58 -26.62 -10.04
N ALA A 285 -6.68 -26.79 -10.78
CA ALA A 285 -7.43 -25.68 -11.35
C ALA A 285 -8.04 -24.78 -10.26
N ALA A 286 -8.45 -25.36 -9.13
CA ALA A 286 -9.04 -24.64 -8.01
C ALA A 286 -8.01 -23.92 -7.12
N HIS A 287 -6.73 -24.33 -7.14
CA HIS A 287 -5.73 -23.79 -6.24
C HIS A 287 -4.41 -23.43 -6.92
N PRO A 288 -4.05 -22.13 -7.03
CA PRO A 288 -2.90 -21.68 -7.81
C PRO A 288 -1.53 -22.22 -7.36
N ARG A 289 -1.41 -22.66 -6.10
CA ARG A 289 -0.17 -23.22 -5.54
C ARG A 289 -0.13 -24.75 -5.57
N ALA A 290 -1.18 -25.43 -6.03
CA ALA A 290 -1.26 -26.89 -6.01
C ALA A 290 -0.26 -27.55 -6.97
N LEU A 291 -0.14 -27.07 -8.22
CA LEU A 291 0.83 -27.62 -9.17
C LEU A 291 2.29 -27.39 -8.75
N PRO A 292 2.71 -26.18 -8.32
CA PRO A 292 4.02 -25.98 -7.71
C PRO A 292 4.24 -26.88 -6.49
N SER A 293 3.24 -27.05 -5.64
CA SER A 293 3.32 -27.92 -4.47
C SER A 293 3.47 -29.40 -4.84
N LEU A 294 2.80 -29.86 -5.89
CA LEU A 294 2.99 -31.20 -6.42
C LEU A 294 4.45 -31.38 -6.91
N SER A 295 4.98 -30.37 -7.59
CA SER A 295 6.35 -30.39 -8.14
C SER A 295 7.44 -30.55 -7.07
N ASN A 296 7.23 -30.06 -5.83
CA ASN A 296 8.19 -30.30 -4.72
C ASN A 296 8.37 -31.78 -4.43
N THR A 297 7.31 -32.58 -4.58
CA THR A 297 7.38 -34.02 -4.31
C THR A 297 7.88 -34.81 -5.53
N LEU A 298 7.64 -34.28 -6.74
CA LEU A 298 8.06 -34.92 -7.99
C LEU A 298 9.53 -34.64 -8.31
N ALA A 299 9.99 -33.39 -8.22
CA ALA A 299 11.33 -32.98 -8.66
C ALA A 299 12.49 -33.79 -8.01
N PRO A 300 12.43 -34.18 -6.72
CA PRO A 300 13.43 -35.05 -6.12
C PRO A 300 13.36 -36.50 -6.62
N ALA A 301 12.18 -36.99 -7.01
CA ALA A 301 11.97 -38.34 -7.50
C ALA A 301 12.38 -38.52 -8.98
N LEU A 302 12.41 -37.45 -9.77
CA LEU A 302 12.82 -37.47 -11.17
C LEU A 302 14.35 -37.41 -11.30
N THR A 303 14.98 -38.51 -11.69
CA THR A 303 16.44 -38.57 -11.90
C THR A 303 16.86 -38.33 -13.35
N GLY A 304 15.96 -38.51 -14.32
CA GLY A 304 16.27 -38.32 -15.75
C GLY A 304 16.31 -36.84 -16.18
N HIS A 305 17.25 -36.50 -17.06
CA HIS A 305 17.34 -35.14 -17.64
C HIS A 305 16.06 -34.79 -18.41
N ASP A 306 15.57 -35.70 -19.27
CA ASP A 306 14.35 -35.49 -20.05
C ASP A 306 13.10 -35.31 -19.18
N GLU A 307 13.02 -36.01 -18.04
CA GLU A 307 11.91 -35.90 -17.09
C GLU A 307 11.92 -34.52 -16.39
N ARG A 308 13.10 -34.03 -16.01
CA ARG A 308 13.28 -32.69 -15.43
C ARG A 308 12.99 -31.58 -16.42
N THR A 309 13.38 -31.74 -17.69
CA THR A 309 13.04 -30.81 -18.76
C THR A 309 11.52 -30.76 -18.96
N ARG A 310 10.85 -31.93 -19.01
CA ARG A 310 9.38 -31.99 -19.09
C ARG A 310 8.68 -31.33 -17.90
N LEU A 311 9.18 -31.51 -16.68
CA LEU A 311 8.63 -30.84 -15.49
C LEU A 311 8.75 -29.31 -15.60
N THR A 312 9.94 -28.82 -15.98
CA THR A 312 10.20 -27.40 -16.22
C THR A 312 9.27 -26.82 -17.30
N ASP A 313 9.09 -27.54 -18.40
CA ASP A 313 8.20 -27.14 -19.50
C ASP A 313 6.74 -27.07 -19.08
N VAL A 314 6.26 -28.00 -18.24
CA VAL A 314 4.89 -27.97 -17.74
C VAL A 314 4.67 -26.81 -16.77
N LEU A 315 5.58 -26.59 -15.83
CA LEU A 315 5.50 -25.45 -14.89
C LEU A 315 5.53 -24.11 -15.63
N THR A 316 6.40 -23.98 -16.63
CA THR A 316 6.52 -22.76 -17.45
C THR A 316 5.26 -22.50 -18.26
N ARG A 317 4.68 -23.53 -18.89
CA ARG A 317 3.42 -23.42 -19.66
C ARG A 317 2.22 -23.12 -18.76
N ALA A 318 2.10 -23.80 -17.63
CA ALA A 318 1.02 -23.59 -16.68
C ALA A 318 1.03 -22.15 -16.13
N ARG A 319 2.22 -21.62 -15.79
CA ARG A 319 2.38 -20.23 -15.34
C ARG A 319 2.03 -19.22 -16.44
N ALA A 320 2.51 -19.45 -17.66
CA ALA A 320 2.18 -18.58 -18.81
C ALA A 320 0.68 -18.57 -19.14
N GLY A 321 -0.03 -19.67 -18.88
CA GLY A 321 -1.49 -19.77 -19.01
C GLY A 321 -2.29 -19.27 -17.80
N GLY A 322 -1.64 -18.74 -16.77
CA GLY A 322 -2.29 -18.28 -15.54
C GLY A 322 -2.88 -19.40 -14.68
N LEU A 323 -2.50 -20.66 -14.92
CA LEU A 323 -3.02 -21.84 -14.22
C LEU A 323 -2.34 -22.07 -12.85
N CYS A 324 -1.14 -21.52 -12.64
CA CYS A 324 -0.45 -21.62 -11.36
C CYS A 324 0.49 -20.45 -11.09
N LEU A 325 0.82 -20.27 -9.80
CA LEU A 325 1.86 -19.35 -9.33
C LEU A 325 3.26 -19.99 -9.42
N LEU A 326 4.30 -19.25 -9.04
CA LEU A 326 5.70 -19.71 -9.09
C LEU A 326 6.02 -20.64 -7.91
N LEU A 327 5.62 -20.23 -6.71
CA LEU A 327 5.99 -20.87 -5.45
C LEU A 327 4.97 -21.94 -5.05
N SER A 328 5.50 -23.04 -4.51
CA SER A 328 4.72 -23.97 -3.70
C SER A 328 4.21 -23.33 -2.41
N LEU A 329 3.30 -24.02 -1.73
CA LEU A 329 2.77 -23.56 -0.44
C LEU A 329 3.91 -23.35 0.57
N ASP A 330 4.73 -24.38 0.80
CA ASP A 330 5.84 -24.33 1.76
C ASP A 330 6.88 -23.25 1.42
N GLU A 331 7.23 -23.08 0.14
CA GLU A 331 8.19 -22.05 -0.27
C GLU A 331 7.62 -20.64 -0.04
N CYS A 332 6.31 -20.45 -0.27
CA CYS A 332 5.64 -19.18 -0.02
C CYS A 332 5.56 -18.88 1.48
N GLU A 333 5.14 -19.85 2.29
CA GLU A 333 5.06 -19.71 3.75
C GLU A 333 6.44 -19.39 4.35
N HIS A 334 7.46 -20.14 3.95
CA HIS A 334 8.84 -19.92 4.38
C HIS A 334 9.34 -18.53 3.95
N LEU A 335 9.10 -18.11 2.71
CA LEU A 335 9.49 -16.77 2.26
C LEU A 335 8.78 -15.68 3.07
N LEU A 336 7.47 -15.81 3.28
CA LEU A 336 6.69 -14.84 4.05
C LEU A 336 7.18 -14.73 5.49
N GLU A 337 7.57 -15.84 6.11
CA GLU A 337 8.18 -15.83 7.45
C GLU A 337 9.49 -15.03 7.47
N LEU A 338 10.40 -15.31 6.53
CA LEU A 338 11.67 -14.59 6.41
C LEU A 338 11.45 -13.09 6.17
N LEU A 339 10.58 -12.73 5.22
CA LEU A 339 10.28 -11.34 4.89
C LEU A 339 9.57 -10.60 6.03
N ARG A 340 8.68 -11.26 6.79
CA ARG A 340 8.05 -10.67 7.99
C ARG A 340 9.07 -10.33 9.06
N GLY A 341 10.07 -11.20 9.28
CA GLY A 341 11.19 -10.92 10.17
C GLY A 341 11.96 -9.68 9.74
N ILE A 342 12.23 -9.55 8.44
CA ILE A 342 12.93 -8.41 7.85
C ILE A 342 12.10 -7.12 7.95
N CYS A 343 10.80 -7.14 7.66
CA CYS A 343 9.93 -5.97 7.81
C CYS A 343 9.93 -5.43 9.25
N LYS A 344 10.02 -6.31 10.27
CA LYS A 344 10.10 -5.88 11.67
C LYS A 344 11.44 -5.23 12.03
N GLY A 345 12.54 -5.72 11.46
CA GLY A 345 13.89 -5.23 11.79
C GLY A 345 14.39 -4.08 10.91
N GLN A 346 14.02 -4.06 9.63
CA GLN A 346 14.45 -3.10 8.61
C GLN A 346 13.30 -2.83 7.61
N PRO A 347 12.28 -2.05 8.01
CA PRO A 347 11.04 -1.90 7.23
C PRO A 347 11.22 -1.21 5.86
N THR A 348 12.34 -0.52 5.64
CA THR A 348 12.68 0.16 4.38
C THR A 348 13.46 -0.70 3.39
N LEU A 349 14.01 -1.84 3.84
CA LEU A 349 14.94 -2.63 3.04
C LEU A 349 14.29 -3.23 1.80
N ILE A 350 13.11 -3.84 1.95
CA ILE A 350 12.42 -4.53 0.85
C ILE A 350 11.97 -3.55 -0.25
N PRO A 351 11.29 -2.42 0.06
CA PRO A 351 10.98 -1.41 -0.95
C PRO A 351 12.22 -0.87 -1.67
N ARG A 352 13.33 -0.62 -0.93
CA ARG A 352 14.58 -0.14 -1.52
C ARG A 352 15.22 -1.18 -2.45
N ALA A 353 15.24 -2.43 -2.03
CA ALA A 353 15.73 -3.54 -2.83
C ALA A 353 14.86 -3.76 -4.08
N ALA A 354 13.54 -3.59 -3.99
CA ALA A 354 12.62 -3.72 -5.12
C ALA A 354 12.86 -2.66 -6.18
N ARG A 355 13.02 -1.39 -5.79
CA ARG A 355 13.34 -0.29 -6.71
C ARG A 355 14.64 -0.52 -7.49
N GLU A 356 15.60 -1.22 -6.90
CA GLU A 356 16.82 -1.62 -7.59
C GLU A 356 16.63 -2.87 -8.45
N ALA A 357 16.10 -3.94 -7.86
CA ALA A 357 16.00 -5.24 -8.50
C ALA A 357 15.09 -5.20 -9.72
N LEU A 358 14.11 -4.30 -9.72
CA LEU A 358 12.99 -4.25 -10.65
C LEU A 358 12.83 -2.86 -11.30
N ARG A 359 13.94 -2.19 -11.60
CA ARG A 359 13.97 -0.81 -12.17
C ARG A 359 13.09 -0.58 -13.40
N TYR A 360 12.83 -1.63 -14.18
CA TYR A 360 12.08 -1.56 -15.42
C TYR A 360 10.69 -2.20 -15.33
N ALA A 361 10.34 -2.76 -14.16
CA ALA A 361 9.05 -3.37 -13.92
C ALA A 361 8.13 -2.42 -13.14
N TRP A 362 6.83 -2.55 -13.36
CA TRP A 362 5.85 -1.80 -12.58
C TRP A 362 5.74 -2.40 -11.17
N LEU A 363 6.01 -1.58 -10.15
CA LEU A 363 5.95 -2.00 -8.76
C LEU A 363 4.53 -1.81 -8.19
N PRO A 364 4.02 -2.77 -7.42
CA PRO A 364 2.76 -2.61 -6.72
C PRO A 364 2.87 -1.51 -5.66
N GLU A 365 1.77 -0.81 -5.38
CA GLU A 365 1.73 0.36 -4.50
C GLU A 365 2.43 0.16 -3.13
N PRO A 366 2.30 -0.99 -2.43
CA PRO A 366 3.02 -1.19 -1.17
C PRO A 366 4.55 -1.14 -1.28
N LEU A 367 5.12 -1.45 -2.46
CA LEU A 367 6.56 -1.36 -2.71
C LEU A 367 7.01 0.04 -3.17
N ASN A 368 6.07 0.91 -3.55
CA ASN A 368 6.36 2.33 -3.81
C ASN A 368 6.47 3.14 -2.51
N ARG A 369 5.91 2.64 -1.41
CA ARG A 369 5.99 3.26 -0.08
C ARG A 369 7.40 3.15 0.50
N THR A 370 7.66 3.97 1.52
CA THR A 370 8.88 3.93 2.33
C THR A 370 8.98 2.67 3.16
N HIS A 371 7.85 2.28 3.75
CA HIS A 371 7.73 1.16 4.68
C HIS A 371 6.76 0.12 4.13
N LEU A 372 7.18 -1.14 4.14
CA LEU A 372 6.29 -2.25 3.79
C LEU A 372 5.64 -2.82 5.05
N CYS A 373 4.31 -2.71 5.14
CA CYS A 373 3.55 -3.35 6.21
C CYS A 373 3.59 -4.87 6.05
N ALA A 374 3.68 -5.60 7.17
CA ALA A 374 3.64 -7.06 7.16
C ALA A 374 2.31 -7.62 6.59
N ASP A 375 1.22 -6.85 6.71
CA ASP A 375 -0.09 -7.22 6.18
C ASP A 375 -0.16 -7.15 4.64
N ASP A 376 0.74 -6.39 4.00
CA ASP A 376 0.79 -6.22 2.54
C ASP A 376 1.70 -7.27 1.86
N LEU A 377 2.50 -8.03 2.62
CA LEU A 377 3.53 -8.93 2.09
C LEU A 377 2.97 -10.04 1.19
N GLU A 378 1.86 -10.65 1.58
CA GLU A 378 1.25 -11.75 0.83
C GLU A 378 0.86 -11.28 -0.58
N HIS A 379 0.21 -10.11 -0.67
CA HIS A 379 -0.18 -9.51 -1.93
C HIS A 379 1.03 -9.12 -2.79
N VAL A 380 2.08 -8.57 -2.18
CA VAL A 380 3.32 -8.22 -2.88
C VAL A 380 4.00 -9.45 -3.47
N VAL A 381 4.11 -10.54 -2.70
CA VAL A 381 4.72 -11.79 -3.17
C VAL A 381 3.92 -12.34 -4.35
N GLU A 382 2.60 -12.47 -4.22
CA GLU A 382 1.73 -12.95 -5.30
C GLU A 382 1.84 -12.10 -6.57
N HIS A 383 1.88 -10.77 -6.44
CA HIS A 383 2.06 -9.88 -7.57
C HIS A 383 3.41 -10.14 -8.25
N LEU A 384 4.51 -10.20 -7.50
CA LEU A 384 5.85 -10.42 -8.05
C LEU A 384 6.04 -11.82 -8.67
N GLU A 385 5.27 -12.81 -8.24
CA GLU A 385 5.22 -14.13 -8.89
C GLU A 385 4.63 -14.06 -10.31
N SER A 386 3.78 -13.06 -10.59
CA SER A 386 3.14 -12.85 -11.90
C SER A 386 3.94 -11.95 -12.85
N VAL A 387 4.93 -11.21 -12.34
CA VAL A 387 5.74 -10.27 -13.13
C VAL A 387 6.92 -10.99 -13.78
N SER A 388 7.02 -10.90 -15.11
CA SER A 388 8.15 -11.43 -15.89
C SER A 388 8.91 -10.27 -16.54
N ASP A 389 10.18 -10.06 -16.13
CA ASP A 389 11.01 -8.89 -16.51
C ASP A 389 12.13 -9.25 -17.50
N SER A 390 11.98 -10.29 -18.33
CA SER A 390 13.04 -10.67 -19.29
C SER A 390 12.49 -11.37 -20.53
N GLU A 391 13.11 -11.08 -21.69
CA GLU A 391 12.94 -11.83 -22.92
C GLU A 391 13.47 -13.27 -22.79
N ARG A 392 12.91 -14.20 -23.57
CA ARG A 392 13.32 -15.60 -23.58
C ARG A 392 14.79 -15.72 -24.01
N VAL A 393 15.62 -16.29 -23.15
CA VAL A 393 16.99 -16.68 -23.49
C VAL A 393 16.93 -17.86 -24.49
N PRO A 394 17.85 -17.98 -25.45
CA PRO A 394 18.01 -19.22 -26.22
C PRO A 394 18.26 -20.42 -25.27
N ASP A 395 17.88 -21.62 -25.69
CA ASP A 395 18.10 -22.91 -24.98
C ASP A 395 17.11 -23.34 -23.88
N CYS A 396 15.81 -23.03 -24.02
CA CYS A 396 14.72 -23.63 -23.21
C CYS A 396 14.81 -23.43 -21.68
N THR A 397 15.69 -22.56 -21.18
CA THR A 397 15.79 -22.26 -19.73
C THR A 397 14.88 -21.08 -19.35
N PRO A 398 14.14 -21.15 -18.23
CA PRO A 398 13.29 -20.06 -17.80
C PRO A 398 14.13 -18.86 -17.32
N PRO A 399 13.69 -17.60 -17.59
CA PRO A 399 14.34 -16.42 -17.03
C PRO A 399 14.20 -16.38 -15.51
N VAL A 400 15.12 -15.70 -14.83
CA VAL A 400 15.05 -15.50 -13.38
C VAL A 400 13.84 -14.62 -13.04
N PRO A 401 12.86 -15.09 -12.26
CA PRO A 401 11.66 -14.32 -11.92
C PRO A 401 11.97 -13.05 -11.14
N ALA A 402 11.08 -12.05 -11.26
CA ALA A 402 11.17 -10.78 -10.53
C ALA A 402 11.33 -10.99 -9.01
N LEU A 403 10.55 -11.92 -8.45
CA LEU A 403 10.62 -12.27 -7.04
C LEU A 403 12.02 -12.74 -6.60
N LEU A 404 12.67 -13.62 -7.37
CA LEU A 404 14.02 -14.11 -7.02
C LEU A 404 15.04 -12.99 -7.10
N ARG A 405 14.93 -12.07 -8.08
CA ARG A 405 15.82 -10.90 -8.17
C ARG A 405 15.71 -10.01 -6.93
N LEU A 406 14.48 -9.73 -6.49
CA LEU A 406 14.24 -8.98 -5.25
C LEU A 406 14.88 -9.69 -4.06
N VAL A 407 14.63 -10.99 -3.90
CA VAL A 407 15.16 -11.78 -2.77
C VAL A 407 16.68 -11.77 -2.76
N GLU A 408 17.36 -11.91 -3.91
CA GLU A 408 18.82 -11.84 -3.98
C GLU A 408 19.36 -10.45 -3.65
N CYS A 409 18.67 -9.37 -4.03
CA CYS A 409 19.01 -8.02 -3.58
C CYS A 409 18.86 -7.88 -2.06
N VAL A 410 17.73 -8.29 -1.48
CA VAL A 410 17.51 -8.27 -0.02
C VAL A 410 18.60 -9.09 0.69
N ALA A 411 18.91 -10.29 0.20
CA ALA A 411 19.94 -11.17 0.74
C ALA A 411 21.37 -10.60 0.62
N ALA A 412 21.64 -9.73 -0.36
CA ALA A 412 22.93 -9.06 -0.51
C ALA A 412 23.11 -7.90 0.48
N ALA A 413 22.04 -7.21 0.85
CA ALA A 413 22.08 -6.14 1.84
C ALA A 413 22.05 -6.64 3.29
N LEU A 414 21.55 -7.86 3.52
CA LEU A 414 21.57 -8.48 4.85
C LEU A 414 22.96 -9.03 5.19
N GLY A 415 23.24 -9.13 6.49
CA GLY A 415 24.45 -9.80 7.01
C GLY A 415 24.50 -11.29 6.65
N SER A 416 25.61 -11.93 6.95
CA SER A 416 25.95 -13.27 6.43
C SER A 416 24.95 -14.38 6.78
N GLU A 417 24.31 -14.33 7.95
CA GLU A 417 23.40 -15.40 8.40
C GLU A 417 22.01 -15.30 7.75
N ALA A 418 21.28 -14.21 7.96
CA ALA A 418 19.96 -13.98 7.35
C ALA A 418 20.01 -13.94 5.81
N GLY A 419 21.10 -13.41 5.24
CA GLY A 419 21.33 -13.42 3.80
C GLY A 419 21.59 -14.84 3.26
N ALA A 420 22.23 -15.73 4.02
CA ALA A 420 22.46 -17.10 3.60
C ALA A 420 21.16 -17.93 3.56
N GLU A 421 20.23 -17.69 4.50
CA GLU A 421 18.94 -18.36 4.54
C GLU A 421 18.08 -18.02 3.31
N LEU A 422 17.97 -16.73 2.95
CA LEU A 422 17.29 -16.30 1.72
C LEU A 422 17.94 -16.88 0.45
N ARG A 423 19.28 -16.98 0.40
CA ARG A 423 19.97 -17.59 -0.73
C ARG A 423 19.72 -19.09 -0.83
N SER A 424 19.69 -19.78 0.31
CA SER A 424 19.33 -21.21 0.37
C SER A 424 17.90 -21.42 -0.13
N TRP A 425 16.96 -20.55 0.27
CA TRP A 425 15.60 -20.55 -0.25
C TRP A 425 15.58 -20.34 -1.77
N SER A 426 16.30 -19.34 -2.30
CA SER A 426 16.39 -19.09 -3.74
C SER A 426 16.97 -20.27 -4.52
N ASP A 427 17.99 -20.94 -3.97
CA ASP A 427 18.61 -22.11 -4.59
C ASP A 427 17.62 -23.28 -4.71
N GLN A 428 16.80 -23.50 -3.69
CA GLN A 428 15.76 -24.54 -3.70
C GLN A 428 14.69 -24.25 -4.76
N VAL A 429 14.19 -23.01 -4.83
CA VAL A 429 13.20 -22.59 -5.83
C VAL A 429 13.78 -22.69 -7.24
N ALA A 430 15.02 -22.24 -7.44
CA ALA A 430 15.69 -22.28 -8.74
C ALA A 430 15.93 -23.73 -9.22
N ALA A 431 16.39 -24.62 -8.34
CA ALA A 431 16.60 -26.03 -8.67
C ALA A 431 15.29 -26.74 -9.06
N ARG A 432 14.19 -26.45 -8.34
CA ARG A 432 12.87 -27.02 -8.64
C ARG A 432 12.29 -26.51 -9.96
N THR A 433 12.46 -25.22 -10.24
CA THR A 433 11.86 -24.57 -11.41
C THR A 433 12.72 -24.65 -12.67
N GLY A 434 13.91 -25.27 -12.58
CA GLY A 434 14.81 -25.47 -13.72
C GLY A 434 15.58 -24.20 -14.13
N ILE A 435 15.67 -23.21 -13.24
CA ILE A 435 16.46 -22.00 -13.49
C ILE A 435 17.94 -22.36 -13.46
N HIS A 436 18.67 -21.95 -14.49
CA HIS A 436 20.09 -22.29 -14.61
C HIS A 436 20.93 -21.58 -13.52
N PRO A 437 21.83 -22.27 -12.80
CA PRO A 437 22.63 -21.69 -11.72
C PRO A 437 23.44 -20.46 -12.14
N ALA A 438 23.94 -20.43 -13.39
CA ALA A 438 24.69 -19.28 -13.91
C ALA A 438 23.84 -18.01 -14.03
N ALA A 439 22.56 -18.13 -14.40
CA ALA A 439 21.65 -16.98 -14.50
C ALA A 439 21.37 -16.40 -13.11
N LEU A 440 21.18 -17.26 -12.10
CA LEU A 440 21.03 -16.81 -10.71
C LEU A 440 22.32 -16.19 -10.17
N ALA A 441 23.49 -16.74 -10.51
CA ALA A 441 24.79 -16.20 -10.11
C ALA A 441 25.08 -14.81 -10.70
N GLU A 442 24.64 -14.54 -11.93
CA GLU A 442 24.72 -13.21 -12.53
C GLU A 442 23.89 -12.19 -11.72
N ARG A 443 22.64 -12.55 -11.38
CA ARG A 443 21.77 -11.70 -10.54
C ARG A 443 22.33 -11.49 -9.13
N ARG A 444 22.99 -12.49 -8.55
CA ARG A 444 23.74 -12.35 -7.28
C ARG A 444 24.89 -11.37 -7.38
N THR A 445 25.58 -11.36 -8.52
CA THR A 445 26.67 -10.42 -8.78
C THR A 445 26.13 -8.99 -8.89
N ASP A 446 24.99 -8.79 -9.57
CA ASP A 446 24.30 -7.50 -9.64
C ASP A 446 23.85 -7.01 -8.26
N ALA A 447 23.20 -7.88 -7.49
CA ALA A 447 22.77 -7.62 -6.12
C ALA A 447 23.96 -7.28 -5.19
N GLY A 448 25.06 -8.02 -5.30
CA GLY A 448 26.30 -7.75 -4.57
C GLY A 448 26.92 -6.41 -4.95
N ARG A 449 26.92 -6.03 -6.24
CA ARG A 449 27.36 -4.70 -6.69
C ARG A 449 26.48 -3.59 -6.12
N TRP A 450 25.17 -3.80 -6.05
CA TRP A 450 24.25 -2.85 -5.43
C TRP A 450 24.50 -2.71 -3.92
N ALA A 451 24.63 -3.83 -3.19
CA ALA A 451 24.88 -3.80 -1.75
C ALA A 451 26.27 -3.23 -1.39
N ALA A 452 27.28 -3.50 -2.23
CA ALA A 452 28.64 -2.99 -2.08
C ALA A 452 28.78 -1.51 -2.45
N ARG A 453 27.84 -0.96 -3.24
CA ARG A 453 27.63 0.50 -3.31
C ARG A 453 27.03 0.91 -1.97
N GLN A 454 27.88 0.98 -0.93
CA GLN A 454 27.56 1.73 0.28
C GLN A 454 27.02 3.07 -0.18
N THR A 455 25.74 3.29 0.11
CA THR A 455 25.02 4.50 -0.25
C THR A 455 25.86 5.66 0.20
N SER A 456 26.38 6.46 -0.74
CA SER A 456 26.77 7.81 -0.37
C SER A 456 25.55 8.39 0.35
N PRO A 457 25.66 8.85 1.60
CA PRO A 457 24.51 9.30 2.37
C PRO A 457 23.71 10.28 1.50
N PHE A 458 22.39 10.12 1.47
CA PHE A 458 21.53 11.06 0.78
C PHE A 458 21.83 12.46 1.31
N SER A 459 22.22 13.39 0.45
CA SER A 459 22.59 14.72 0.90
C SER A 459 21.35 15.57 1.16
N ARG A 460 20.27 15.35 0.39
CA ARG A 460 19.01 16.10 0.49
C ARG A 460 17.88 15.53 -0.37
N VAL A 461 16.65 15.93 -0.05
CA VAL A 461 15.47 15.77 -0.92
C VAL A 461 15.42 16.92 -1.93
N VAL A 462 15.05 16.63 -3.17
CA VAL A 462 14.87 17.61 -4.24
C VAL A 462 13.42 17.55 -4.71
N VAL A 463 12.77 18.71 -4.72
CA VAL A 463 11.35 18.82 -5.07
C VAL A 463 11.25 19.76 -6.27
N GLU A 464 10.85 19.25 -7.44
CA GLU A 464 10.52 20.08 -8.59
C GLU A 464 9.05 20.51 -8.45
N VAL A 465 8.80 21.83 -8.42
CA VAL A 465 7.44 22.39 -8.31
C VAL A 465 7.19 23.33 -9.49
N SER A 466 6.09 23.10 -10.20
CA SER A 466 5.61 24.01 -11.24
C SER A 466 4.12 24.27 -11.12
N ARG A 467 3.69 25.51 -11.36
CA ARG A 467 2.29 25.93 -11.21
C ARG A 467 1.44 25.44 -12.38
N ALA A 468 0.30 24.80 -12.09
CA ALA A 468 -0.68 24.44 -13.10
C ALA A 468 -1.53 25.67 -13.46
N ARG A 469 -1.22 26.32 -14.58
CA ARG A 469 -1.85 27.60 -14.98
C ARG A 469 -3.27 27.46 -15.54
N THR A 470 -3.73 26.23 -15.79
CA THR A 470 -5.03 25.94 -16.42
C THR A 470 -6.17 25.74 -15.41
N GLU A 471 -5.88 25.67 -14.11
CA GLU A 471 -6.90 25.41 -13.09
C GLU A 471 -7.38 26.69 -12.38
N ALA A 472 -8.64 26.68 -11.93
CA ALA A 472 -9.26 27.79 -11.22
C ALA A 472 -8.82 27.89 -9.74
N ARG A 473 -8.33 26.79 -9.16
CA ARG A 473 -7.76 26.72 -7.82
C ARG A 473 -6.24 26.62 -7.92
N GLU A 474 -5.53 27.04 -6.86
CA GLU A 474 -4.07 26.91 -6.83
C GLU A 474 -3.67 25.44 -6.81
N SER A 475 -3.03 25.00 -7.88
CA SER A 475 -2.54 23.64 -8.03
C SER A 475 -1.19 23.58 -8.72
N TYR A 476 -0.46 22.51 -8.45
CA TYR A 476 0.95 22.36 -8.78
C TYR A 476 1.26 20.96 -9.30
N TYR A 477 2.12 20.88 -10.30
CA TYR A 477 2.80 19.64 -10.65
C TYR A 477 4.04 19.51 -9.77
N CYS A 478 4.22 18.35 -9.14
CA CYS A 478 5.34 18.05 -8.28
C CYS A 478 6.02 16.76 -8.72
N ARG A 479 7.36 16.79 -8.77
CA ARG A 479 8.21 15.60 -8.91
C ARG A 479 9.23 15.61 -7.77
N ILE A 480 9.44 14.47 -7.12
CA ILE A 480 10.35 14.37 -5.98
C ILE A 480 11.48 13.41 -6.30
N LEU A 481 12.71 13.88 -6.09
CA LEU A 481 13.95 13.17 -6.34
C LEU A 481 14.77 13.11 -5.05
N LEU A 482 15.44 12.00 -4.79
CA LEU A 482 16.41 11.86 -3.71
C LEU A 482 17.81 12.13 -4.27
N ALA A 483 18.51 13.14 -3.75
CA ALA A 483 19.88 13.48 -4.16
C ALA A 483 20.91 12.83 -3.22
N ARG A 484 21.89 12.15 -3.80
CA ARG A 484 23.01 11.54 -3.07
C ARG A 484 24.20 12.48 -3.00
N ALA A 485 25.08 12.28 -2.02
CA ALA A 485 26.32 13.05 -1.92
C ALA A 485 27.29 12.84 -3.11
N ASP A 486 27.08 11.81 -3.94
CA ASP A 486 27.80 11.60 -5.21
C ASP A 486 27.21 12.37 -6.41
N GLY A 487 26.13 13.14 -6.20
CA GLY A 487 25.45 13.91 -7.24
C GLY A 487 24.45 13.11 -8.09
N THR A 488 24.22 11.83 -7.79
CA THR A 488 23.17 11.03 -8.44
C THR A 488 21.78 11.30 -7.85
N HIS A 489 20.74 11.12 -8.67
CA HIS A 489 19.35 11.30 -8.27
C HIS A 489 18.54 10.02 -8.48
N THR A 490 17.62 9.72 -7.56
CA THR A 490 16.62 8.65 -7.72
C THR A 490 15.22 9.24 -7.61
N PRO A 491 14.31 9.04 -8.58
CA PRO A 491 12.95 9.51 -8.45
C PRO A 491 12.23 8.73 -7.34
N LEU A 492 11.61 9.45 -6.41
CA LEU A 492 10.72 8.89 -5.40
C LEU A 492 9.26 9.03 -5.85
N HIS A 493 8.93 10.16 -6.48
CA HIS A 493 7.65 10.42 -7.13
C HIS A 493 7.89 10.90 -8.55
N GLU A 494 7.29 10.21 -9.54
CA GLU A 494 7.34 10.62 -10.94
C GLU A 494 6.49 11.87 -11.20
N ALA A 495 6.74 12.54 -12.33
CA ALA A 495 5.96 13.69 -12.77
C ALA A 495 4.54 13.22 -13.13
N GLU A 496 3.61 13.34 -12.18
CA GLU A 496 2.22 12.94 -12.36
C GLU A 496 1.51 13.84 -13.38
N SER A 497 0.59 13.25 -14.14
CA SER A 497 -0.22 13.96 -15.14
C SER A 497 -1.31 14.85 -14.53
N SER A 498 -1.63 14.68 -13.25
CA SER A 498 -2.66 15.46 -12.55
C SER A 498 -2.05 16.46 -11.55
N PRO A 499 -2.52 17.71 -11.53
CA PRO A 499 -2.03 18.72 -10.60
C PRO A 499 -2.58 18.50 -9.19
N ARG A 500 -1.85 18.99 -8.18
CA ARG A 500 -2.11 18.76 -6.76
C ARG A 500 -2.25 20.05 -5.99
N THR A 501 -2.98 20.01 -4.88
CA THR A 501 -3.09 21.11 -3.92
C THR A 501 -1.77 21.31 -3.13
N PRO A 502 -1.51 22.51 -2.59
CA PRO A 502 -0.38 22.77 -1.68
C PRO A 502 -0.24 21.72 -0.56
N GLU A 503 -1.36 21.34 0.06
CA GLU A 503 -1.41 20.39 1.18
C GLU A 503 -0.97 18.98 0.75
N GLU A 504 -1.41 18.53 -0.44
CA GLU A 504 -0.99 17.24 -1.00
C GLU A 504 0.50 17.22 -1.35
N VAL A 505 1.02 18.31 -1.92
CA VAL A 505 2.46 18.42 -2.22
C VAL A 505 3.26 18.41 -0.92
N ALA A 506 2.84 19.17 0.09
CA ALA A 506 3.48 19.23 1.39
C ALA A 506 3.55 17.84 2.07
N ARG A 507 2.47 17.04 1.98
CA ARG A 507 2.46 15.67 2.50
C ARG A 507 3.50 14.77 1.84
N ARG A 508 3.61 14.83 0.52
CA ARG A 508 4.64 14.07 -0.22
C ARG A 508 6.06 14.51 0.11
N VAL A 509 6.26 15.81 0.33
CA VAL A 509 7.56 16.33 0.77
C VAL A 509 7.90 15.80 2.17
N ARG A 510 6.96 15.80 3.12
CA ARG A 510 7.16 15.20 4.44
C ARG A 510 7.54 13.73 4.33
N ASP A 511 6.76 12.94 3.61
CA ASP A 511 7.01 11.51 3.42
C ASP A 511 8.41 11.26 2.83
N ALA A 512 8.82 12.06 1.86
CA ALA A 512 10.13 11.97 1.22
C ALA A 512 11.30 12.35 2.15
N VAL A 513 11.10 13.35 3.00
CA VAL A 513 12.11 13.85 3.93
C VAL A 513 12.30 12.89 5.11
N GLU A 514 11.21 12.27 5.60
CA GLU A 514 11.26 11.20 6.61
C GLU A 514 12.06 9.98 6.12
N VAL A 515 11.92 9.60 4.84
CA VAL A 515 12.75 8.53 4.22
C VAL A 515 14.24 8.83 4.38
N VAL A 516 14.65 10.07 4.12
CA VAL A 516 16.05 10.47 4.19
C VAL A 516 16.53 10.57 5.64
N ALA A 517 15.68 11.04 6.54
CA ALA A 517 16.00 11.13 7.97
C ALA A 517 16.28 9.75 8.58
N ASP A 518 15.45 8.75 8.25
CA ASP A 518 15.64 7.36 8.71
C ASP A 518 16.95 6.75 8.22
N GLU A 519 17.42 7.12 7.02
CA GLU A 519 18.69 6.62 6.46
C GLU A 519 19.93 7.38 6.95
N LEU A 520 19.83 8.69 7.22
CA LEU A 520 20.94 9.51 7.73
C LEU A 520 21.16 9.38 9.25
N GLY A 521 20.16 8.86 9.96
CA GLY A 521 20.20 8.70 11.42
C GLY A 521 19.78 9.97 12.18
N PRO A 522 19.61 9.86 13.51
CA PRO A 522 18.91 10.86 14.33
C PRO A 522 19.61 12.22 14.47
N THR A 523 20.85 12.36 13.99
CA THR A 523 21.66 13.58 14.14
C THR A 523 21.66 14.49 12.91
N ALA A 524 21.12 14.05 11.76
CA ALA A 524 21.10 14.85 10.55
C ALA A 524 19.79 15.64 10.44
N ALA A 525 19.90 16.97 10.25
CA ALA A 525 18.73 17.81 9.98
C ALA A 525 18.21 17.51 8.55
N PRO A 526 16.97 17.03 8.39
CA PRO A 526 16.45 16.70 7.08
C PRO A 526 16.28 17.98 6.24
N HIS A 527 16.91 18.01 5.05
CA HIS A 527 16.95 19.19 4.16
C HIS A 527 16.29 18.87 2.81
N ALA A 528 15.33 19.71 2.42
CA ALA A 528 14.77 19.72 1.07
C ALA A 528 15.14 20.99 0.29
N THR A 529 15.53 20.81 -0.97
CA THR A 529 15.72 21.89 -1.95
C THR A 529 14.60 21.86 -2.97
N VAL A 530 13.84 22.94 -3.05
CA VAL A 530 12.73 23.09 -3.98
C VAL A 530 13.18 23.84 -5.22
N LEU A 531 13.08 23.17 -6.37
CA LEU A 531 13.36 23.74 -7.67
C LEU A 531 12.11 24.48 -8.15
N VAL A 532 12.26 25.79 -8.35
CA VAL A 532 11.19 26.68 -8.79
C VAL A 532 11.62 27.44 -10.04
N ALA A 533 10.64 27.80 -10.87
CA ALA A 533 10.83 28.76 -11.95
C ALA A 533 11.00 30.18 -11.39
N ARG A 534 11.52 31.09 -12.22
CA ARG A 534 11.77 32.49 -11.83
C ARG A 534 10.53 33.19 -11.27
N ASP A 535 9.37 32.98 -11.88
CA ASP A 535 8.08 33.58 -11.47
C ASP A 535 7.51 32.99 -10.18
N SER A 536 8.13 31.93 -9.66
CA SER A 536 7.66 31.13 -8.54
C SER A 536 8.55 31.25 -7.30
N LEU A 537 9.59 32.10 -7.35
CA LEU A 537 10.51 32.38 -6.23
C LEU A 537 9.80 32.88 -4.96
N HIS A 538 8.63 33.53 -5.11
CA HIS A 538 7.87 34.09 -4.00
C HIS A 538 6.75 33.17 -3.49
N LEU A 539 6.62 31.95 -4.01
CA LEU A 539 5.63 31.00 -3.51
C LEU A 539 5.90 30.66 -2.04
N PRO A 540 4.86 30.59 -1.19
CA PRO A 540 4.98 30.29 0.23
C PRO A 540 5.13 28.79 0.51
N ILE A 541 6.05 28.12 -0.18
CA ILE A 541 6.21 26.66 -0.13
C ILE A 541 6.55 26.18 1.29
N ASP A 542 7.39 26.92 2.00
CA ASP A 542 7.73 26.68 3.41
C ASP A 542 6.54 26.86 4.37
N GLU A 543 5.46 27.54 3.95
CA GLU A 543 4.24 27.71 4.75
C GLU A 543 3.15 26.67 4.39
N TRP A 544 3.39 25.78 3.43
CA TRP A 544 2.44 24.71 3.09
C TRP A 544 2.35 23.68 4.23
N ASN A 545 1.12 23.31 4.58
CA ASN A 545 0.83 22.45 5.73
C ASN A 545 0.30 21.07 5.28
N PRO A 546 0.98 19.96 5.59
CA PRO A 546 0.52 18.61 5.23
C PRO A 546 -0.72 18.12 6.00
N GLY A 547 -1.07 18.82 7.08
CA GLY A 547 -1.95 18.35 8.15
C GLY A 547 -1.19 17.64 9.29
N ALA A 548 -1.92 17.31 10.36
CA ALA A 548 -1.37 16.59 11.51
C ALA A 548 -0.92 15.18 11.09
N PRO A 549 0.29 14.72 11.43
CA PRO A 549 0.76 13.39 11.04
C PRO A 549 0.02 12.27 11.80
N ASN A 550 -0.48 12.55 13.00
CA ASN A 550 -1.31 11.65 13.80
C ASN A 550 -2.14 12.45 14.82
N GLU A 551 -2.93 11.77 15.66
CA GLU A 551 -3.81 12.41 16.66
C GLU A 551 -3.06 13.09 17.83
N PHE A 552 -1.77 12.83 17.99
CA PHE A 552 -0.97 13.31 19.13
C PHE A 552 -0.08 14.51 18.77
N VAL A 553 0.27 14.67 17.50
CA VAL A 553 1.20 15.70 17.02
C VAL A 553 0.40 16.76 16.26
N PRO A 554 0.49 18.05 16.65
CA PRO A 554 -0.23 19.12 15.96
C PRO A 554 0.26 19.28 14.53
N ASP A 555 -0.57 19.89 13.69
CA ASP A 555 -0.19 20.24 12.33
C ASP A 555 0.81 21.41 12.33
N GLN A 556 1.80 21.36 11.44
CA GLN A 556 2.84 22.36 11.32
C GLN A 556 3.24 22.50 9.85
N PRO A 557 3.56 23.73 9.37
CA PRO A 557 4.05 23.93 8.01
C PRO A 557 5.42 23.28 7.80
N ILE A 558 5.67 22.81 6.58
CA ILE A 558 6.88 22.04 6.23
C ILE A 558 8.18 22.81 6.47
N GLY A 559 8.16 24.15 6.41
CA GLY A 559 9.33 25.00 6.62
C GLY A 559 9.72 25.19 8.09
N ALA A 560 8.83 24.85 9.02
CA ALA A 560 9.11 24.81 10.44
C ALA A 560 9.54 23.40 10.89
N GLU A 561 9.00 22.37 10.23
CA GLU A 561 9.36 20.97 10.46
C GLU A 561 10.74 20.64 9.87
N PHE A 562 11.05 21.10 8.65
CA PHE A 562 12.26 20.74 7.91
C PHE A 562 13.02 21.95 7.36
N CYS A 563 14.31 21.76 7.04
CA CYS A 563 15.10 22.78 6.34
C CYS A 563 14.63 22.87 4.88
N ILE A 564 13.87 23.92 4.54
CA ILE A 564 13.37 24.18 3.18
C ILE A 564 14.14 25.33 2.53
N THR A 565 14.78 25.04 1.41
CA THR A 565 15.53 26.00 0.58
C THR A 565 15.03 26.02 -0.86
N LEU A 566 15.23 27.13 -1.56
CA LEU A 566 14.87 27.31 -2.96
C LEU A 566 16.10 27.23 -3.87
N SER A 567 15.91 26.80 -5.11
CA SER A 567 16.90 26.88 -6.18
C SER A 567 16.20 27.19 -7.50
N CYS A 568 16.81 28.05 -8.33
CA CYS A 568 16.22 28.51 -9.59
C CYS A 568 17.09 28.09 -10.77
N PRO A 569 17.03 26.83 -11.21
CA PRO A 569 17.91 26.31 -12.27
C PRO A 569 17.75 27.06 -13.60
N GLU A 570 16.56 27.58 -13.90
CA GLU A 570 16.25 28.39 -15.10
C GLU A 570 17.25 29.55 -15.32
N MET A 571 17.80 30.13 -14.25
CA MET A 571 18.75 31.24 -14.35
C MET A 571 20.07 30.84 -15.03
N SER A 572 20.48 29.57 -14.88
CA SER A 572 21.68 29.05 -15.55
C SER A 572 21.48 28.87 -17.05
N ASP A 573 20.26 28.57 -17.47
CA ASP A 573 19.91 28.43 -18.89
C ASP A 573 19.82 29.80 -19.56
N LEU A 574 19.34 30.81 -18.83
CA LEU A 574 19.17 32.17 -19.35
C LEU A 574 20.46 33.00 -19.39
N VAL A 575 21.38 32.82 -18.43
CA VAL A 575 22.54 33.71 -18.26
C VAL A 575 23.86 32.99 -18.51
N ARG A 576 24.44 33.23 -19.69
CA ARG A 576 25.77 32.71 -20.05
C ARG A 576 26.84 33.17 -19.05
N GLY A 577 27.64 32.22 -18.57
CA GLY A 577 28.73 32.49 -17.63
C GLY A 577 28.32 32.56 -16.15
N ARG A 578 27.02 32.54 -15.83
CA ARG A 578 26.51 32.48 -14.44
C ARG A 578 27.17 31.36 -13.64
N GLU A 579 27.20 30.14 -14.21
CA GLU A 579 27.78 28.96 -13.58
C GLU A 579 29.25 29.13 -13.16
N ARG A 580 30.02 29.86 -13.96
CA ARG A 580 31.43 30.16 -13.66
C ARG A 580 31.54 31.14 -12.50
N GLU A 581 30.72 32.19 -12.49
CA GLU A 581 30.67 33.17 -11.40
C GLU A 581 30.20 32.53 -10.09
N HIS A 582 29.17 31.70 -10.16
CA HIS A 582 28.63 30.96 -9.04
C HIS A 582 29.66 30.02 -8.42
N ARG A 583 30.33 29.21 -9.25
CA ARG A 583 31.39 28.32 -8.77
C ARG A 583 32.49 29.11 -8.06
N ARG A 584 32.95 30.21 -8.66
CA ARG A 584 33.97 31.07 -8.05
C ARG A 584 33.54 31.59 -6.68
N ARG A 585 32.32 32.11 -6.54
CA ARG A 585 31.79 32.67 -5.28
C ARG A 585 31.59 31.61 -4.19
N TRP A 586 31.31 30.36 -4.57
CA TRP A 586 31.21 29.26 -3.62
C TRP A 586 32.60 28.79 -3.16
N GLU A 587 33.54 28.65 -4.10
CA GLU A 587 34.91 28.19 -3.84
C GLU A 587 35.81 29.24 -3.17
N SER A 588 35.51 30.54 -3.32
CA SER A 588 36.27 31.63 -2.69
C SER A 588 36.21 31.63 -1.16
N GLY A 589 35.32 30.81 -0.58
CA GLY A 589 35.05 30.76 0.85
C GLY A 589 34.01 31.79 1.30
N HIS A 590 33.71 31.78 2.61
CA HIS A 590 32.65 32.58 3.25
C HIS A 590 33.04 34.06 3.39
N ALA A 591 33.02 34.82 2.30
CA ALA A 591 33.17 36.28 2.36
C ALA A 591 32.00 36.91 3.14
N ALA A 592 32.27 38.05 3.81
CA ALA A 592 31.28 38.74 4.62
C ALA A 592 29.98 39.00 3.81
N PRO A 593 28.79 38.74 4.40
CA PRO A 593 27.52 38.86 3.69
C PRO A 593 27.27 40.32 3.26
N LEU A 594 26.74 40.49 2.06
CA LEU A 594 26.29 41.81 1.58
C LEU A 594 24.83 42.02 2.01
N VAL A 595 24.59 42.95 2.93
CA VAL A 595 23.24 43.37 3.31
C VAL A 595 22.83 44.58 2.45
N VAL A 596 21.67 44.49 1.80
CA VAL A 596 21.10 45.56 0.99
C VAL A 596 19.85 46.08 1.69
N ASP A 597 20.00 47.17 2.43
CA ASP A 597 18.97 47.83 3.25
C ASP A 597 18.60 49.25 2.78
N ASP A 598 19.33 49.81 1.82
CA ASP A 598 19.11 51.15 1.24
C ASP A 598 18.21 51.07 -0.02
N GLU A 599 17.01 51.68 0.03
CA GLU A 599 16.09 51.78 -1.12
C GLU A 599 16.72 52.44 -2.36
N ARG A 600 17.79 53.22 -2.18
CA ARG A 600 18.50 53.87 -3.30
C ARG A 600 19.39 52.89 -4.06
N VAL A 601 19.48 51.62 -3.63
CA VAL A 601 20.24 50.59 -4.35
C VAL A 601 19.46 50.12 -5.57
N THR A 602 19.84 50.67 -6.72
CA THR A 602 19.30 50.29 -8.03
C THR A 602 20.06 49.09 -8.63
N ARG A 603 19.44 48.39 -9.60
CA ARG A 603 20.09 47.30 -10.36
C ARG A 603 21.51 47.66 -10.86
N PRO A 604 21.78 48.84 -11.47
CA PRO A 604 23.13 49.21 -11.89
C PRO A 604 24.13 49.42 -10.73
N ARG A 605 23.64 49.84 -9.55
CA ARG A 605 24.48 50.00 -8.36
C ARG A 605 24.84 48.64 -7.76
N LEU A 606 23.85 47.76 -7.58
CA LEU A 606 24.09 46.40 -7.07
C LEU A 606 25.01 45.60 -7.99
N ARG A 607 24.80 45.67 -9.31
CA ARG A 607 25.70 45.05 -10.29
C ARG A 607 27.15 45.53 -10.13
N ARG A 608 27.37 46.84 -9.97
CA ARG A 608 28.71 47.40 -9.75
C ARG A 608 29.33 46.86 -8.46
N LEU A 609 28.59 46.80 -7.36
CA LEU A 609 29.07 46.25 -6.09
C LEU A 609 29.50 44.78 -6.25
N LEU A 610 28.63 43.95 -6.83
CA LEU A 610 28.88 42.52 -7.05
C LEU A 610 29.99 42.23 -8.07
N GLN A 611 30.38 43.21 -8.90
CA GLN A 611 31.46 43.10 -9.88
C GLN A 611 32.78 43.74 -9.41
N SER A 612 32.76 44.48 -8.29
CA SER A 612 33.93 45.19 -7.75
C SER A 612 34.20 44.80 -6.31
N THR A 613 33.70 45.58 -5.34
CA THR A 613 34.00 45.43 -3.91
C THR A 613 33.49 44.12 -3.31
N HIS A 614 32.45 43.52 -3.87
CA HIS A 614 31.81 42.29 -3.39
C HIS A 614 31.85 41.18 -4.45
N ARG A 615 32.98 41.10 -5.18
CA ARG A 615 33.17 40.17 -6.31
C ARG A 615 32.98 38.69 -5.93
N ASP A 616 33.39 38.35 -4.71
CA ASP A 616 33.42 36.98 -4.19
C ASP A 616 32.43 36.78 -3.04
N VAL A 617 31.41 37.67 -2.93
CA VAL A 617 30.34 37.49 -1.94
C VAL A 617 29.53 36.22 -2.25
N THR A 618 29.37 35.38 -1.24
CA THR A 618 28.59 34.13 -1.29
C THR A 618 27.13 34.36 -0.87
N GLN A 619 26.90 35.30 0.05
CA GLN A 619 25.59 35.56 0.65
C GLN A 619 25.16 37.02 0.45
N VAL A 620 23.92 37.21 -0.01
CA VAL A 620 23.27 38.52 -0.07
C VAL A 620 21.97 38.49 0.73
N VAL A 621 21.74 39.50 1.57
CA VAL A 621 20.48 39.71 2.29
C VAL A 621 19.77 40.91 1.68
N LEU A 622 18.54 40.72 1.19
CA LEU A 622 17.77 41.74 0.50
C LEU A 622 16.64 42.27 1.39
N HIS A 623 16.61 43.58 1.58
CA HIS A 623 15.50 44.33 2.14
C HIS A 623 14.98 45.36 1.13
N GLY A 624 13.83 45.97 1.43
CA GLY A 624 13.19 46.97 0.57
C GLY A 624 11.77 46.60 0.19
N SER A 625 11.17 47.40 -0.69
CA SER A 625 9.83 47.15 -1.22
C SER A 625 9.77 45.88 -2.10
N PRO A 626 8.59 45.28 -2.30
CA PRO A 626 8.43 44.07 -3.11
C PRO A 626 9.03 44.22 -4.52
N ASP A 627 8.63 45.25 -5.26
CA ASP A 627 9.10 45.48 -6.64
C ASP A 627 10.63 45.63 -6.73
N GLN A 628 11.23 46.32 -5.76
CA GLN A 628 12.68 46.48 -5.72
C GLN A 628 13.37 45.16 -5.41
N ARG A 629 12.90 44.46 -4.38
CA ARG A 629 13.47 43.20 -3.92
C ARG A 629 13.44 42.14 -5.01
N ASP A 630 12.31 41.99 -5.70
CA ASP A 630 12.15 41.04 -6.80
C ASP A 630 13.14 41.35 -7.92
N ALA A 631 13.28 42.65 -8.25
CA ALA A 631 14.21 43.10 -9.26
C ALA A 631 15.68 42.87 -8.89
N LEU A 632 16.05 42.96 -7.60
CA LEU A 632 17.40 42.73 -7.10
C LEU A 632 17.70 41.24 -6.89
N LEU A 633 16.73 40.44 -6.47
CA LEU A 633 16.82 38.98 -6.32
C LEU A 633 17.19 38.34 -7.66
N GLU A 634 16.46 38.65 -8.72
CA GLU A 634 16.76 38.18 -10.07
C GLU A 634 18.17 38.56 -10.51
N LEU A 635 18.62 39.77 -10.19
CA LEU A 635 19.96 40.24 -10.53
C LEU A 635 21.04 39.48 -9.75
N CYS A 636 20.85 39.22 -8.46
CA CYS A 636 21.75 38.41 -7.64
C CYS A 636 21.90 37.01 -8.24
N LEU A 637 20.77 36.35 -8.54
CA LEU A 637 20.79 35.01 -9.13
C LEU A 637 21.44 35.01 -10.52
N ALA A 638 21.17 36.02 -11.37
CA ALA A 638 21.79 36.17 -12.68
C ALA A 638 23.32 36.34 -12.61
N LEU A 639 23.82 37.06 -11.60
CA LEU A 639 25.25 37.27 -11.36
C LEU A 639 25.91 36.12 -10.59
N GLY A 640 25.19 35.02 -10.38
CA GLY A 640 25.69 33.79 -9.78
C GLY A 640 25.87 33.87 -8.27
N VAL A 641 25.17 34.75 -7.55
CA VAL A 641 25.19 34.74 -6.08
C VAL A 641 24.55 33.44 -5.58
N PRO A 642 25.27 32.60 -4.80
CA PRO A 642 24.76 31.28 -4.39
C PRO A 642 23.69 31.31 -3.30
N VAL A 643 23.79 32.23 -2.35
CA VAL A 643 22.86 32.33 -1.21
C VAL A 643 22.20 33.70 -1.20
N VAL A 644 20.86 33.71 -1.27
CA VAL A 644 20.08 34.95 -1.19
C VAL A 644 18.96 34.77 -0.18
N LEU A 645 18.90 35.65 0.82
CA LEU A 645 17.91 35.65 1.89
C LEU A 645 17.06 36.92 1.80
N TRP A 646 15.75 36.79 1.94
CA TRP A 646 14.84 37.92 1.99
C TRP A 646 13.57 37.61 2.79
N ASP A 647 12.83 38.64 3.19
CA ASP A 647 11.51 38.51 3.81
C ASP A 647 10.42 38.69 2.73
N ARG A 648 9.56 37.70 2.51
CA ARG A 648 8.46 37.81 1.54
C ARG A 648 7.41 38.85 1.91
N ARG A 649 7.16 39.08 3.21
CA ARG A 649 6.14 40.01 3.72
C ARG A 649 6.65 41.43 3.94
N ALA A 650 7.94 41.69 3.75
CA ALA A 650 8.46 43.04 3.91
C ALA A 650 7.91 43.97 2.82
N ASP A 651 7.19 45.01 3.23
CA ASP A 651 6.67 46.05 2.33
C ASP A 651 7.58 47.28 2.24
N SER A 652 8.47 47.43 3.22
CA SER A 652 9.42 48.55 3.30
C SER A 652 10.73 48.11 3.96
N PRO A 653 11.83 48.88 3.79
CA PRO A 653 13.11 48.62 4.46
C PRO A 653 13.04 48.70 5.98
N ALA A 654 12.05 49.39 6.55
CA ALA A 654 11.85 49.42 8.00
C ALA A 654 11.60 48.01 8.55
N ASN A 655 11.09 47.09 7.72
CA ASN A 655 10.86 45.68 8.08
C ASN A 655 12.17 44.87 8.11
N ALA A 656 13.33 45.46 7.78
CA ALA A 656 14.63 44.79 7.85
C ALA A 656 14.96 44.27 9.25
N ALA A 657 14.49 44.96 10.30
CA ALA A 657 14.65 44.53 11.69
C ALA A 657 14.00 43.15 11.95
N GLY A 658 12.97 42.77 11.19
CA GLY A 658 12.28 41.48 11.33
C GLY A 658 13.19 40.27 11.04
N LEU A 659 14.17 40.43 10.13
CA LEU A 659 15.15 39.38 9.86
C LEU A 659 16.36 39.43 10.81
N GLN A 660 16.56 40.48 11.62
CA GLN A 660 17.74 40.54 12.48
C GLN A 660 17.75 39.46 13.57
N GLN A 661 16.57 39.05 14.05
CA GLN A 661 16.45 37.99 15.06
C GLN A 661 16.91 36.61 14.56
N LEU A 662 16.94 36.40 13.24
CA LEU A 662 17.49 35.21 12.59
C LEU A 662 19.03 35.16 12.61
N ASP A 663 19.69 36.28 12.92
CA ASP A 663 21.11 36.53 12.65
C ASP A 663 21.47 36.17 11.19
N PRO A 664 21.03 37.01 10.22
CA PRO A 664 21.24 36.72 8.81
C PRO A 664 22.71 36.84 8.42
N THR A 665 23.57 37.43 9.28
CA THR A 665 24.99 37.62 9.03
C THR A 665 25.90 36.64 9.77
N GLY A 666 25.33 35.74 10.59
CA GLY A 666 26.06 34.69 11.30
C GLY A 666 26.67 33.62 10.38
N PRO A 667 27.21 32.52 10.94
CA PRO A 667 27.85 31.45 10.18
C PRO A 667 26.95 30.94 9.04
N LEU A 668 27.48 30.92 7.80
CA LEU A 668 26.69 30.54 6.63
C LEU A 668 26.17 29.11 6.71
N ALA A 669 27.01 28.17 7.20
CA ALA A 669 26.68 26.75 7.29
C ALA A 669 25.40 26.47 8.11
N ASP A 670 25.16 27.27 9.16
CA ASP A 670 24.00 27.09 10.04
C ASP A 670 22.76 27.88 9.57
N LEU A 671 22.86 28.65 8.47
CA LEU A 671 21.78 29.52 8.02
C LEU A 671 20.47 28.77 7.69
N PRO A 672 20.46 27.63 6.98
CA PRO A 672 19.23 26.89 6.71
C PRO A 672 18.51 26.47 8.01
N GLU A 673 19.28 26.00 8.99
CA GLU A 673 18.77 25.58 10.29
C GLU A 673 18.23 26.76 11.11
N ARG A 674 18.94 27.90 11.12
CA ARG A 674 18.43 29.13 11.75
C ARG A 674 17.11 29.58 11.11
N VAL A 675 16.99 29.49 9.79
CA VAL A 675 15.74 29.84 9.07
C VAL A 675 14.60 28.91 9.47
N ARG A 676 14.86 27.60 9.60
CA ARG A 676 13.87 26.61 10.07
C ARG A 676 13.39 26.93 11.50
N VAL A 677 14.31 27.16 12.43
CA VAL A 677 13.99 27.51 13.83
C VAL A 677 13.19 28.81 13.90
N PHE A 678 13.57 29.82 13.11
CA PHE A 678 12.84 31.08 13.02
C PHE A 678 11.40 30.88 12.51
N ARG A 679 11.22 30.05 11.46
CA ARG A 679 9.89 29.73 10.92
C ARG A 679 9.00 29.03 11.94
N GLY A 680 9.55 28.11 12.73
CA GLY A 680 8.81 27.48 13.83
C GLY A 680 8.34 28.49 14.87
N THR A 681 9.25 29.36 15.32
CA THR A 681 8.91 30.42 16.29
C THR A 681 7.87 31.40 15.71
N ALA A 682 8.00 31.77 14.43
CA ALA A 682 7.06 32.67 13.76
C ALA A 682 5.69 32.02 13.45
N PHE A 683 5.62 30.70 13.45
CA PHE A 683 4.36 29.94 13.37
C PHE A 683 3.65 29.92 14.72
N ASP A 684 4.41 29.68 15.81
CA ASP A 684 3.87 29.66 17.18
C ASP A 684 3.47 31.06 17.65
N GLU A 685 4.22 32.09 17.25
CA GLU A 685 4.01 33.49 17.67
C GLU A 685 3.97 34.47 16.47
N PRO A 686 2.92 34.45 15.63
CA PRO A 686 2.88 35.24 14.40
C PRO A 686 2.80 36.76 14.65
N GLU A 687 2.35 37.20 15.82
CA GLU A 687 2.26 38.62 16.19
C GLU A 687 3.63 39.21 16.59
N THR A 688 4.52 38.39 17.16
CA THR A 688 5.86 38.82 17.60
C THR A 688 6.87 38.77 16.45
N LEU A 689 6.69 37.81 15.54
CA LEU A 689 7.56 37.58 14.38
C LEU A 689 6.77 37.59 13.05
N PRO A 690 6.47 38.79 12.51
CA PRO A 690 5.69 38.91 11.27
C PRO A 690 6.49 38.56 9.99
N ALA A 691 7.82 38.50 10.07
CA ALA A 691 8.67 38.22 8.92
C ALA A 691 8.44 36.79 8.36
N ARG A 692 8.55 36.63 7.04
CA ARG A 692 8.46 35.34 6.34
C ARG A 692 9.72 35.12 5.49
N PRO A 693 10.80 34.61 6.09
CA PRO A 693 12.07 34.44 5.39
C PRO A 693 11.98 33.39 4.29
N ALA A 694 12.46 33.76 3.10
CA ALA A 694 12.71 32.86 1.98
C ALA A 694 14.21 32.84 1.68
N LEU A 695 14.72 31.64 1.37
CA LEU A 695 16.16 31.37 1.25
C LEU A 695 16.42 30.61 -0.04
N VAL A 696 17.13 31.23 -0.98
CA VAL A 696 17.79 30.51 -2.06
C VAL A 696 19.14 30.00 -1.54
N TRP A 697 19.39 28.70 -1.76
CA TRP A 697 20.62 28.04 -1.36
C TRP A 697 21.08 27.09 -2.46
N GLU A 698 22.04 27.54 -3.27
CA GLU A 698 22.57 26.76 -4.39
C GLU A 698 24.02 26.32 -4.14
N GLU A 699 24.21 25.11 -3.60
CA GLU A 699 25.54 24.54 -3.35
C GLU A 699 26.22 24.00 -4.63
N HIS A 700 27.55 24.15 -4.73
CA HIS A 700 28.32 23.65 -5.86
C HIS A 700 28.35 22.11 -5.93
N GLY A 701 28.31 21.55 -7.14
CA GLY A 701 28.47 20.10 -7.39
C GLY A 701 27.22 19.23 -7.16
N LEU A 702 26.24 19.72 -6.39
CA LEU A 702 25.02 18.98 -6.04
C LEU A 702 23.75 19.56 -6.69
N ARG A 703 23.87 20.51 -7.63
CA ARG A 703 22.72 21.10 -8.31
C ARG A 703 21.89 19.99 -8.98
N PRO A 704 20.63 19.79 -8.57
CA PRO A 704 19.77 18.86 -9.25
C PRO A 704 19.37 19.48 -10.58
N ARG A 705 19.76 18.84 -11.69
CA ARG A 705 19.29 19.25 -13.01
C ARG A 705 18.00 18.48 -13.29
N PRO A 706 16.92 19.15 -13.73
CA PRO A 706 15.77 18.44 -14.23
C PRO A 706 16.23 17.58 -15.41
N GLY A 707 16.13 16.27 -15.26
CA GLY A 707 16.44 15.32 -16.31
C GLY A 707 15.41 15.45 -17.42
N SER A 708 15.69 16.27 -18.43
CA SER A 708 15.06 16.18 -19.75
C SER A 708 15.55 14.89 -20.41
N LEU A 709 14.87 13.77 -20.16
CA LEU A 709 14.99 12.59 -21.01
C LEU A 709 14.24 12.86 -22.31
N THR A 710 14.87 13.59 -23.23
CA THR A 710 14.49 13.53 -24.64
C THR A 710 15.07 12.25 -25.20
N LEU A 711 14.30 11.16 -25.12
CA LEU A 711 14.50 10.02 -26.00
C LEU A 711 14.23 10.53 -27.42
N GLN A 712 15.29 10.71 -28.21
CA GLN A 712 15.14 10.69 -29.65
C GLN A 712 14.75 9.27 -30.01
N ASP A 713 13.53 9.08 -30.50
CA ASP A 713 13.16 7.85 -31.20
C ASP A 713 14.24 7.59 -32.27
N PRO A 714 14.77 6.35 -32.37
CA PRO A 714 15.63 6.00 -33.48
C PRO A 714 14.84 6.21 -34.78
N PRO A 715 15.40 6.86 -35.81
CA PRO A 715 14.69 7.07 -37.06
C PRO A 715 14.28 5.71 -37.62
N GLU A 716 12.98 5.55 -37.93
CA GLU A 716 12.43 4.40 -38.63
C GLU A 716 13.26 4.12 -39.89
N GLY A 717 14.13 3.12 -39.78
CA GLY A 717 14.93 2.61 -40.87
C GLY A 717 14.07 1.70 -41.73
N ALA A 718 13.64 2.24 -42.86
CA ALA A 718 13.31 1.58 -44.11
C ALA A 718 13.62 0.06 -44.17
N HIS A 719 12.58 -0.76 -44.04
CA HIS A 719 12.56 -2.07 -44.69
C HIS A 719 11.99 -1.90 -46.09
N ALA A 720 12.88 -1.68 -47.05
CA ALA A 720 12.66 -1.99 -48.45
C ALA A 720 13.40 -3.31 -48.75
N SER A 721 12.67 -4.21 -49.41
CA SER A 721 13.06 -5.54 -49.94
C SER A 721 12.96 -6.72 -48.98
#